data_AF-A0A8J3N2R5-F1
#
_entry.id   AF-A0A8J3N2R5-F1
#
_cell.length_a   1.000
_cell.length_b   1.000
_cell.length_c   1.000
_cell.angle_alpha   90.00
_cell.angle_beta   90.00
_cell.angle_gamma   90.00
#
_symmetry.space_group_name_H-M   'P 1'
#
loop_
_entity.id
_entity.type
_entity.pdbx_description
1 polymer ?
#
loop_
_entity_poly.entity_id
_entity_poly.type
_entity_poly.pdbx_seq_one_letter_code
_entity_poly.pdbx_strand_id
1 'polypeptide(L)'
;MPIIFDRNVCCDLNETIKREWLVTNGLGGYAAGTVAGVLTRLQHGLLVVAPPEVSTPQLLLAKIDEEVLFDERTYYLGTNEYRDGTLNPAGFVHLETFRLEEGFPVFTYHLGGLKGIMLEKRIWMPYGQNTTCIQYRVLRTANDEGFVYKKVGLQPTYGSLRYQEFAHNAPHALTLTLLPFATHRPHTTALQHDEQRQFSIQVRCAEDFIDADAMGTKAAITGCTLHMQDEATETFPYHILALAHQDSHATFLPAGIWYWNFLRRHEASAGSPATDDLYLPGVLRATLWPGEDAALTLIVTTEKLPSHYRSLEKLRRSYPQNVERQRRIFSHALEPERYFGEGGEAVHAQQLRVLPLLTTPDPVTGGEEYLRQLLQAANRFLIRPHYPRPEHIDNQPFLMGQTERISLLLSNYYQMTPTTRDMLIALPGLLLVTGRNDDAQTVLRTLFRLFRGGLLPDRFPPSDHRLSDDDYSNADAGLWFFYALDAYLRASRNWSLLEEFYHRLADCIECYTRGTSNGIYLDPDDGLLIASQPGKALTWMNALVDGIPVTPRAGKPVEINALWYHALSLMHEWSQRIGQHGQLRHNAFFYKHGRLLERCRASFEQRFWHTNGGYLYDVVDGPSGNDASIRPNQLFAFAFRYPVLNPSFHQRILDVVTEHLLTPYGLRTLSPHDQAYRSRLEQTPDEHARTLHQGSTWIWLLEPYITTLLTTHRNSVSHNSSQNDPLCQEYLWRKGLQMLEPTKELFSQGLLGMNAGIFDGDSPHRPSRHSHFQASATGTAALLRCYEMLSHIRTAYPEYALTY
;
A
#
# COMPACT_ATOMS: atom_id res chain seq x y z
N MET A 1 11.63 13.62 -5.43
CA MET A 1 12.83 13.93 -4.62
C MET A 1 13.35 12.66 -3.98
N PRO A 2 14.67 12.42 -3.99
CA PRO A 2 15.23 11.35 -3.17
C PRO A 2 14.90 11.62 -1.70
N ILE A 3 14.48 10.59 -0.97
CA ILE A 3 14.16 10.71 0.45
C ILE A 3 15.47 10.57 1.22
N ILE A 4 16.05 11.72 1.56
CA ILE A 4 17.32 11.85 2.30
C ILE A 4 17.12 12.93 3.36
N PHE A 5 17.47 12.60 4.59
CA PHE A 5 17.48 13.51 5.73
C PHE A 5 18.89 13.62 6.27
N ASP A 6 19.33 14.87 6.46
CA ASP A 6 20.62 15.19 7.03
C ASP A 6 20.55 15.22 8.57
N ARG A 7 21.66 15.61 9.19
CA ARG A 7 21.78 15.68 10.65
C ARG A 7 20.75 16.63 11.27
N ASN A 8 20.38 17.73 10.60
CA ASN A 8 19.44 18.72 11.15
C ASN A 8 18.06 18.11 11.38
N VAL A 9 17.60 17.27 10.46
CA VAL A 9 16.34 16.53 10.63
C VAL A 9 16.55 15.33 11.55
N CYS A 10 17.65 14.59 11.38
CA CYS A 10 17.90 13.34 12.10
C CYS A 10 18.09 13.53 13.62
N CYS A 11 18.62 14.67 14.06
CA CYS A 11 18.79 14.98 15.48
C CYS A 11 17.55 15.61 16.14
N ASP A 12 16.49 15.89 15.37
CA ASP A 12 15.20 16.32 15.92
C ASP A 12 14.27 15.11 16.10
N LEU A 13 14.05 14.75 17.36
CA LEU A 13 13.17 13.63 17.72
C LEU A 13 11.72 13.84 17.25
N ASN A 14 11.22 15.07 17.27
CA ASN A 14 9.84 15.36 16.85
C ASN A 14 9.65 15.18 15.34
N GLU A 15 10.69 15.37 14.56
CA GLU A 15 10.67 15.16 13.12
C GLU A 15 10.87 13.68 12.76
N THR A 16 11.80 13.00 13.42
CA THR A 16 12.14 11.60 13.12
C THR A 16 11.12 10.59 13.62
N ILE A 17 10.42 10.86 14.73
CA ILE A 17 9.32 10.01 15.23
C ILE A 17 8.10 10.04 14.30
N LYS A 18 7.84 11.16 13.62
CA LYS A 18 6.71 11.30 12.69
C LYS A 18 6.98 10.68 11.31
N ARG A 19 8.21 10.22 11.06
CA ARG A 19 8.65 9.65 9.79
C ARG A 19 8.88 8.16 9.98
N GLU A 20 8.04 7.37 9.35
CA GLU A 20 8.02 5.91 9.38
C GLU A 20 8.56 5.36 8.07
N TRP A 21 9.22 4.21 8.08
CA TRP A 21 9.66 3.51 6.88
C TRP A 21 9.03 2.12 6.81
N LEU A 22 8.87 1.59 5.59
CA LEU A 22 8.27 0.29 5.32
C LEU A 22 9.06 -0.48 4.25
N VAL A 23 9.42 -1.72 4.57
CA VAL A 23 9.99 -2.69 3.65
C VAL A 23 9.09 -3.91 3.62
N THR A 24 8.73 -4.39 2.43
CA THR A 24 7.78 -5.50 2.24
C THR A 24 8.46 -6.70 1.60
N ASN A 25 8.02 -7.92 1.93
CA ASN A 25 8.58 -9.15 1.35
C ASN A 25 7.79 -9.69 0.16
N GLY A 26 6.68 -9.07 -0.25
CA GLY A 26 5.84 -9.55 -1.36
C GLY A 26 5.00 -10.80 -1.04
N LEU A 27 4.98 -11.27 0.21
CA LEU A 27 4.06 -12.31 0.71
C LEU A 27 2.96 -11.74 1.61
N GLY A 28 3.01 -10.44 1.92
CA GLY A 28 2.15 -9.78 2.91
C GLY A 28 2.94 -9.32 4.16
N GLY A 29 4.06 -9.97 4.45
CA GLY A 29 4.97 -9.60 5.55
C GLY A 29 5.77 -8.33 5.31
N TYR A 30 6.19 -7.69 6.40
CA TYR A 30 6.93 -6.44 6.35
C TYR A 30 7.89 -6.23 7.54
N ALA A 31 8.77 -5.24 7.37
CA ALA A 31 9.55 -4.59 8.41
C ALA A 31 9.25 -3.08 8.37
N ALA A 32 8.99 -2.47 9.52
CA ALA A 32 8.67 -1.05 9.64
C ALA A 32 9.08 -0.47 11.00
N GLY A 33 9.37 0.83 11.01
CA GLY A 33 9.70 1.59 12.22
C GLY A 33 9.83 3.08 11.93
N THR A 34 10.18 3.87 12.94
CA THR A 34 10.48 5.30 12.77
C THR A 34 11.93 5.53 12.33
N VAL A 35 12.24 6.71 11.79
CA VAL A 35 13.62 7.14 11.54
C VAL A 35 14.43 7.20 12.84
N ALA A 36 13.80 7.56 13.96
CA ALA A 36 14.45 7.62 15.28
C ALA A 36 14.76 6.24 15.90
N GLY A 37 14.14 5.17 15.40
CA GLY A 37 14.17 3.85 16.03
C GLY A 37 13.22 3.68 17.22
N VAL A 38 12.40 4.69 17.52
CA VAL A 38 11.33 4.63 18.54
C VAL A 38 10.13 3.85 18.02
N LEU A 39 9.58 2.98 18.86
CA LEU A 39 8.42 2.15 18.55
C LEU A 39 7.11 2.87 18.88
N THR A 40 6.60 3.70 17.97
CA THR A 40 5.39 4.51 18.23
C THR A 40 4.07 3.75 18.06
N ARG A 41 4.08 2.60 17.37
CA ARG A 41 2.89 1.77 17.07
C ARG A 41 3.09 0.33 17.51
N LEU A 42 2.00 -0.40 17.74
CA LEU A 42 2.07 -1.86 17.99
C LEU A 42 2.54 -2.63 16.75
N GLN A 43 2.24 -2.11 15.56
CA GLN A 43 2.58 -2.69 14.27
C GLN A 43 4.04 -2.44 13.84
N HIS A 44 4.81 -1.65 14.60
CA HIS A 44 6.25 -1.45 14.34
C HIS A 44 7.04 -2.70 14.71
N GLY A 45 7.89 -3.14 13.79
CA GLY A 45 8.57 -4.42 13.87
C GLY A 45 9.59 -4.60 12.77
N LEU A 46 10.69 -5.26 13.08
CA LEU A 46 11.66 -5.73 12.11
C LEU A 46 11.24 -7.04 11.44
N LEU A 47 10.30 -7.80 12.01
CA LEU A 47 9.70 -8.95 11.33
C LEU A 47 8.23 -9.10 11.74
N VAL A 48 7.32 -8.68 10.84
CA VAL A 48 5.88 -8.90 10.94
C VAL A 48 5.45 -9.81 9.78
N VAL A 49 4.85 -10.95 10.09
CA VAL A 49 4.57 -12.01 9.10
C VAL A 49 3.28 -12.74 9.43
N ALA A 50 2.61 -13.26 8.40
CA ALA A 50 1.45 -14.15 8.52
C ALA A 50 1.80 -15.50 7.86
N PRO A 51 2.58 -16.37 8.53
CA PRO A 51 2.90 -17.68 7.98
C PRO A 51 1.65 -18.57 7.95
N PRO A 52 1.60 -19.60 7.09
CA PRO A 52 0.42 -20.44 6.89
C PRO A 52 -0.11 -21.12 8.15
N GLU A 53 0.75 -21.31 9.15
CA GLU A 53 0.45 -21.97 10.42
C GLU A 53 -0.35 -21.11 11.40
N VAL A 54 -0.59 -19.83 11.11
CA VAL A 54 -1.34 -18.93 12.01
C VAL A 54 -2.41 -18.13 11.28
N SER A 55 -3.51 -17.88 11.99
CA SER A 55 -4.66 -17.13 11.52
C SER A 55 -4.44 -15.61 11.39
N THR A 56 -3.60 -15.06 12.27
CA THR A 56 -3.39 -13.61 12.38
C THR A 56 -1.91 -13.26 12.18
N PRO A 57 -1.59 -12.11 11.57
CA PRO A 57 -0.21 -11.71 11.42
C PRO A 57 0.46 -11.45 12.77
N GLN A 58 1.66 -11.98 12.92
CA GLN A 58 2.45 -11.97 14.15
C GLN A 58 3.61 -10.99 14.04
N LEU A 59 3.87 -10.26 15.13
CA LEU A 59 5.13 -9.54 15.34
C LEU A 59 6.11 -10.50 16.04
N LEU A 60 7.30 -10.67 15.46
CA LEU A 60 8.32 -11.61 15.96
C LEU A 60 9.58 -10.90 16.47
N LEU A 61 10.03 -9.87 15.76
CA LEU A 61 11.12 -9.01 16.22
C LEU A 61 10.66 -7.55 16.17
N ALA A 62 10.62 -6.89 17.32
CA ALA A 62 10.15 -5.51 17.42
C ALA A 62 11.24 -4.53 16.95
N LYS A 63 12.45 -4.64 17.50
CA LYS A 63 13.59 -3.79 17.16
C LYS A 63 14.92 -4.42 17.55
N ILE A 64 16.02 -3.74 17.21
CA ILE A 64 17.37 -4.02 17.74
C ILE A 64 17.90 -2.69 18.28
N ASP A 65 18.43 -2.72 19.50
CA ASP A 65 19.28 -1.63 20.00
C ASP A 65 20.75 -2.01 19.82
N GLU A 66 21.56 -1.01 19.49
CA GLU A 66 22.99 -1.16 19.27
C GLU A 66 23.81 -0.43 20.33
N GLU A 67 24.82 -1.11 20.85
CA GLU A 67 25.88 -0.54 21.68
C GLU A 67 27.20 -0.65 20.93
N VAL A 68 27.89 0.47 20.78
CA VAL A 68 29.16 0.53 20.05
C VAL A 68 30.26 0.97 21.00
N LEU A 69 31.23 0.09 21.25
CA LEU A 69 32.47 0.45 21.93
C LEU A 69 33.51 0.84 20.88
N PHE A 70 33.88 2.12 20.87
CA PHE A 70 34.89 2.68 19.98
C PHE A 70 35.67 3.77 20.71
N ASP A 71 37.00 3.75 20.60
CA ASP A 71 37.89 4.73 21.25
C ASP A 71 37.62 4.86 22.77
N GLU A 72 37.54 3.70 23.45
CA GLU A 72 37.26 3.56 24.89
C GLU A 72 35.91 4.16 25.35
N ARG A 73 35.03 4.53 24.41
CA ARG A 73 33.70 5.09 24.69
C ARG A 73 32.61 4.17 24.18
N THR A 74 31.55 4.04 24.96
CA THR A 74 30.33 3.32 24.55
C THR A 74 29.30 4.31 24.03
N TYR A 75 28.81 4.07 22.82
CA TYR A 75 27.74 4.82 22.17
C TYR A 75 26.49 3.93 22.13
N TYR A 76 25.38 4.43 22.66
CA TYR A 76 24.09 3.75 22.61
C TYR A 76 23.28 4.33 21.45
N LEU A 77 23.04 3.54 20.40
CA LEU A 77 22.38 4.00 19.17
C LEU A 77 20.88 3.69 19.14
N GLY A 78 20.42 2.82 20.03
CA GLY A 78 19.00 2.59 20.26
C GLY A 78 18.29 3.85 20.77
N THR A 79 17.02 4.01 20.39
CA THR A 79 16.13 5.02 21.00
C THR A 79 14.86 4.35 21.50
N ASN A 80 14.57 4.44 22.80
CA ASN A 80 13.34 3.91 23.41
C ASN A 80 12.61 5.00 24.17
N GLU A 81 11.29 4.92 24.17
CA GLU A 81 10.41 5.74 25.01
C GLU A 81 9.64 4.78 25.93
N TYR A 82 9.62 5.07 27.23
CA TYR A 82 8.90 4.28 28.23
C TYR A 82 7.65 5.00 28.73
N ARG A 83 6.79 4.27 29.45
CA ARG A 83 5.48 4.75 29.94
C ARG A 83 5.53 6.09 30.68
N ASP A 84 6.59 6.34 31.43
CA ASP A 84 6.80 7.57 32.22
C ASP A 84 7.30 8.76 31.37
N GLY A 85 7.46 8.56 30.06
CA GLY A 85 8.04 9.54 29.14
C GLY A 85 9.56 9.52 29.10
N THR A 86 10.22 8.62 29.84
CA THR A 86 11.67 8.48 29.81
C THR A 86 12.13 8.04 28.43
N LEU A 87 13.09 8.79 27.88
CA LEU A 87 13.79 8.44 26.65
C LEU A 87 15.17 7.86 27.00
N ASN A 88 15.34 6.55 26.88
CA ASN A 88 16.60 5.89 27.19
C ASN A 88 16.78 4.53 26.47
N PRO A 89 17.88 4.29 25.74
CA PRO A 89 18.86 5.28 25.32
C PRO A 89 18.23 6.32 24.37
N ALA A 90 18.97 7.40 24.11
CA ALA A 90 18.58 8.51 23.24
C ALA A 90 19.43 8.53 21.95
N GLY A 91 19.60 7.38 21.31
CA GLY A 91 20.59 7.18 20.25
C GLY A 91 20.38 7.98 18.96
N PHE A 92 19.18 8.53 18.73
CA PHE A 92 18.91 9.44 17.61
C PHE A 92 19.88 10.64 17.57
N VAL A 93 20.48 11.04 18.69
CA VAL A 93 21.50 12.11 18.74
C VAL A 93 22.78 11.79 17.96
N HIS A 94 23.02 10.50 17.70
CA HIS A 94 24.15 10.01 16.91
C HIS A 94 23.79 9.81 15.42
N LEU A 95 22.50 9.90 15.05
CA LEU A 95 22.06 9.69 13.67
C LEU A 95 22.46 10.89 12.79
N GLU A 96 23.36 10.64 11.85
CA GLU A 96 23.92 11.64 10.95
C GLU A 96 23.07 11.79 9.69
N THR A 97 22.70 10.67 9.06
CA THR A 97 21.82 10.69 7.89
C THR A 97 20.85 9.53 7.91
N PHE A 98 19.65 9.76 7.38
CA PHE A 98 18.73 8.71 6.96
C PHE A 98 18.45 8.85 5.47
N ARG A 99 18.33 7.74 4.75
CA ARG A 99 17.83 7.72 3.37
C ARG A 99 17.03 6.47 3.04
N LEU A 100 16.15 6.57 2.06
CA LEU A 100 15.61 5.39 1.37
C LEU A 100 16.39 5.17 0.07
N GLU A 101 17.20 4.11 0.01
CA GLU A 101 17.86 3.66 -1.22
C GLU A 101 16.91 2.70 -1.95
N GLU A 102 16.25 3.18 -3.02
CA GLU A 102 15.22 2.42 -3.75
C GLU A 102 14.15 1.80 -2.82
N GLY A 103 13.77 2.53 -1.78
CA GLY A 103 12.77 2.09 -0.80
C GLY A 103 13.31 1.29 0.39
N PHE A 104 14.61 1.03 0.47
CA PHE A 104 15.25 0.37 1.63
C PHE A 104 15.88 1.40 2.57
N PRO A 105 15.60 1.36 3.88
CA PRO A 105 16.13 2.33 4.83
C PRO A 105 17.63 2.09 5.08
N VAL A 106 18.37 3.19 5.02
CA VAL A 106 19.79 3.24 5.36
C VAL A 106 20.04 4.37 6.35
N PHE A 107 20.61 4.01 7.49
CA PHE A 107 20.98 4.91 8.58
C PHE A 107 22.51 5.03 8.60
N THR A 108 23.02 6.23 8.87
CA THR A 108 24.44 6.39 9.21
C THR A 108 24.55 7.09 10.56
N TYR A 109 25.35 6.52 11.45
CA TYR A 109 25.60 7.07 12.79
C TYR A 109 27.03 7.58 12.87
N HIS A 110 27.20 8.78 13.42
CA HIS A 110 28.52 9.35 13.66
C HIS A 110 29.03 8.98 15.07
N LEU A 111 30.20 8.35 15.12
CA LEU A 111 30.83 7.87 16.35
C LEU A 111 32.19 8.54 16.54
N GLY A 112 32.41 9.20 17.68
CA GLY A 112 33.65 9.94 17.96
C GLY A 112 33.58 11.44 17.66
N GLY A 113 34.73 12.12 17.80
CA GLY A 113 34.90 13.55 17.49
C GLY A 113 35.30 13.82 16.03
N LEU A 114 36.06 14.88 15.75
CA LEU A 114 36.44 15.29 14.38
C LEU A 114 37.17 14.22 13.53
N LYS A 115 37.74 13.18 14.16
CA LYS A 115 38.35 12.00 13.51
C LYS A 115 37.53 10.72 13.71
N GLY A 116 36.21 10.87 13.88
CA GLY A 116 35.28 9.79 14.15
C GLY A 116 35.11 8.81 13.00
N ILE A 117 34.31 7.78 13.20
CA ILE A 117 33.94 6.81 12.16
C ILE A 117 32.42 6.83 11.98
N MET A 118 31.96 6.36 10.83
CA MET A 118 30.53 6.21 10.56
C MET A 118 30.13 4.74 10.64
N LEU A 119 29.05 4.45 11.35
CA LEU A 119 28.40 3.13 11.29
C LEU A 119 27.19 3.22 10.38
N GLU A 120 27.19 2.47 9.28
CA GLU A 120 26.03 2.35 8.39
C GLU A 120 25.18 1.13 8.79
N LYS A 121 23.86 1.31 8.90
CA LYS A 121 22.87 0.25 9.09
C LYS A 121 21.93 0.22 7.89
N ARG A 122 21.77 -0.94 7.25
CA ARG A 122 20.82 -1.18 6.14
C ARG A 122 19.80 -2.23 6.55
N ILE A 123 18.54 -2.06 6.15
CA ILE A 123 17.48 -3.06 6.40
C ILE A 123 16.79 -3.39 5.08
N TRP A 124 16.64 -4.69 4.79
CA TRP A 124 15.86 -5.15 3.65
C TRP A 124 15.18 -6.49 3.95
N MET A 125 14.12 -6.80 3.20
CA MET A 125 13.52 -8.14 3.19
C MET A 125 13.77 -8.76 1.82
N PRO A 126 14.43 -9.92 1.74
CA PRO A 126 14.49 -10.67 0.49
C PRO A 126 13.07 -10.99 -0.01
N TYR A 127 12.81 -10.66 -1.28
CA TYR A 127 11.48 -10.90 -1.84
C TYR A 127 11.10 -12.39 -1.82
N GLY A 128 9.85 -12.67 -1.42
CA GLY A 128 9.28 -14.01 -1.37
C GLY A 128 9.73 -14.83 -0.16
N GLN A 129 10.27 -14.18 0.88
CA GLN A 129 10.75 -14.82 2.10
C GLN A 129 10.26 -14.06 3.34
N ASN A 130 9.84 -14.79 4.37
CA ASN A 130 9.55 -14.26 5.70
C ASN A 130 10.86 -14.04 6.47
N THR A 131 11.70 -13.16 5.91
CA THR A 131 13.05 -12.86 6.38
C THR A 131 13.33 -11.37 6.33
N THR A 132 13.94 -10.86 7.39
CA THR A 132 14.54 -9.52 7.43
C THR A 132 16.05 -9.64 7.60
N CYS A 133 16.78 -8.91 6.77
CA CYS A 133 18.22 -8.77 6.84
C CYS A 133 18.59 -7.37 7.33
N ILE A 134 19.51 -7.31 8.30
CA ILE A 134 19.97 -6.05 8.91
C ILE A 134 21.48 -6.07 8.89
N GLN A 135 22.10 -5.13 8.18
CA GLN A 135 23.53 -5.13 7.95
C GLN A 135 24.20 -3.89 8.50
N TYR A 136 25.32 -4.11 9.19
CA TYR A 136 26.17 -3.09 9.77
C TYR A 136 27.54 -3.06 9.08
N ARG A 137 28.01 -1.86 8.74
CA ARG A 137 29.32 -1.64 8.12
C ARG A 137 29.98 -0.39 8.69
N VAL A 138 31.29 -0.42 8.87
CA VAL A 138 32.06 0.76 9.27
C VAL A 138 32.56 1.49 8.03
N LEU A 139 32.26 2.78 7.91
CA LEU A 139 32.75 3.67 6.87
C LEU A 139 33.77 4.64 7.47
N ARG A 140 34.81 5.01 6.71
CA ARG A 140 35.75 6.07 7.11
C ARG A 140 35.15 7.45 6.84
N THR A 141 35.34 8.40 7.76
CA THR A 141 35.23 9.82 7.44
C THR A 141 36.42 10.20 6.57
N ALA A 142 36.19 10.77 5.38
CA ALA A 142 37.28 11.25 4.55
C ALA A 142 38.02 12.39 5.28
N ASN A 143 39.35 12.31 5.37
CA ASN A 143 40.17 13.45 5.79
C ASN A 143 40.17 14.51 4.66
N ASP A 144 39.88 15.77 5.00
CA ASP A 144 40.32 17.02 4.37
C ASP A 144 39.97 17.38 2.91
N GLU A 145 39.02 16.73 2.22
CA GLU A 145 38.35 17.36 1.07
C GLU A 145 36.83 17.23 1.19
N GLY A 146 36.16 18.39 1.24
CA GLY A 146 34.77 18.53 1.69
C GLY A 146 33.76 17.59 1.06
N PHE A 147 32.75 17.21 1.86
CA PHE A 147 31.50 16.63 1.38
C PHE A 147 30.83 17.60 0.39
N VAL A 148 31.15 17.47 -0.89
CA VAL A 148 30.27 17.95 -1.95
C VAL A 148 29.35 16.79 -2.27
N TYR A 149 28.11 16.85 -1.77
CA TYR A 149 27.01 16.14 -2.42
C TYR A 149 26.94 16.66 -3.86
N LYS A 150 27.64 16.02 -4.80
CA LYS A 150 27.39 16.25 -6.22
C LYS A 150 25.97 15.74 -6.47
N LYS A 151 25.07 16.71 -6.65
CA LYS A 151 23.74 16.54 -7.20
C LYS A 151 23.79 15.48 -8.33
N VAL A 152 22.92 14.50 -8.20
CA VAL A 152 22.53 13.51 -9.22
C VAL A 152 23.53 12.36 -9.47
N GLY A 153 23.15 11.17 -9.01
CA GLY A 153 23.17 9.98 -9.89
C GLY A 153 24.42 9.10 -9.96
N LEU A 154 25.43 9.21 -9.11
CA LEU A 154 26.59 8.29 -9.15
C LEU A 154 26.95 7.74 -7.77
N GLN A 155 27.09 6.42 -7.70
CA GLN A 155 27.50 5.65 -6.53
C GLN A 155 28.84 6.17 -5.97
N PRO A 156 29.05 6.17 -4.64
CA PRO A 156 30.39 6.38 -4.11
C PRO A 156 31.29 5.25 -4.60
N THR A 157 32.37 5.57 -5.30
CA THR A 157 33.43 4.63 -5.64
C THR A 157 34.21 4.30 -4.37
N TYR A 158 33.83 3.21 -3.70
CA TYR A 158 34.62 2.65 -2.60
C TYR A 158 35.83 1.92 -3.20
N GLY A 159 37.04 2.38 -2.89
CA GLY A 159 38.26 1.66 -3.22
C GLY A 159 38.26 0.29 -2.53
N SER A 160 38.35 -0.79 -3.30
CA SER A 160 38.44 -2.16 -2.81
C SER A 160 39.82 -2.44 -2.22
N LEU A 161 40.08 -2.02 -0.98
CA LEU A 161 41.30 -2.43 -0.27
C LEU A 161 41.05 -3.76 0.44
N ARG A 162 41.96 -4.73 0.21
CA ARG A 162 41.87 -6.10 0.73
C ARG A 162 42.27 -6.15 2.21
N TYR A 163 41.65 -7.08 2.93
CA TYR A 163 41.90 -7.46 4.34
C TYR A 163 43.38 -7.49 4.78
N GLN A 164 44.32 -7.86 3.90
CA GLN A 164 45.73 -8.07 4.24
C GLN A 164 46.50 -6.82 4.70
N GLU A 165 45.96 -5.61 4.50
CA GLU A 165 46.61 -4.36 4.94
C GLU A 165 46.31 -3.97 6.41
N PHE A 166 45.38 -4.64 7.10
CA PHE A 166 44.84 -4.19 8.40
C PHE A 166 45.11 -5.13 9.59
N ALA A 167 45.89 -6.20 9.40
CA ALA A 167 46.18 -7.14 10.47
C ALA A 167 46.98 -6.48 11.62
N HIS A 168 46.39 -6.56 12.82
CA HIS A 168 47.00 -6.45 14.16
C HIS A 168 47.10 -5.11 14.90
N ASN A 169 46.64 -3.97 14.37
CA ASN A 169 46.41 -2.74 15.17
C ASN A 169 45.64 -1.68 14.36
N ALA A 170 44.46 -2.02 13.82
CA ALA A 170 43.69 -1.05 13.04
C ALA A 170 43.14 0.05 13.96
N PRO A 171 43.56 1.34 13.84
CA PRO A 171 43.15 2.43 14.73
C PRO A 171 41.66 2.81 14.66
N HIS A 172 40.83 1.97 14.03
CA HIS A 172 39.43 2.23 13.70
C HIS A 172 38.52 0.99 13.84
N ALA A 173 38.97 -0.07 14.52
CA ALA A 173 38.08 -1.19 14.84
C ALA A 173 37.13 -0.81 15.98
N LEU A 174 35.88 -1.26 15.89
CA LEU A 174 34.87 -1.09 16.94
C LEU A 174 34.33 -2.44 17.37
N THR A 175 33.82 -2.51 18.60
CA THR A 175 33.00 -3.64 19.04
C THR A 175 31.54 -3.24 18.98
N LEU A 176 30.74 -3.98 18.21
CA LEU A 176 29.30 -3.81 18.10
C LEU A 176 28.61 -4.89 18.92
N THR A 177 27.77 -4.47 19.86
CA THR A 177 26.86 -5.33 20.62
C THR A 177 25.43 -5.01 20.21
N LEU A 178 24.65 -6.04 19.93
CA LEU A 178 23.28 -5.95 19.44
C LEU A 178 22.33 -6.62 20.41
N LEU A 179 21.27 -5.90 20.76
CA LEU A 179 20.22 -6.30 21.68
C LEU A 179 18.91 -6.46 20.90
N PRO A 180 18.61 -7.65 20.36
CA PRO A 180 17.37 -7.90 19.63
C PRO A 180 16.17 -8.03 20.58
N PHE A 181 15.23 -7.11 20.51
CA PHE A 181 13.98 -7.16 21.28
C PHE A 181 12.93 -7.96 20.52
N ALA A 182 12.79 -9.21 20.91
CA ALA A 182 11.92 -10.22 20.32
C ALA A 182 10.55 -10.26 21.00
N THR A 183 9.57 -10.82 20.30
CA THR A 183 8.23 -11.09 20.82
C THR A 183 7.58 -12.22 20.01
N HIS A 184 6.37 -12.65 20.38
CA HIS A 184 5.55 -13.56 19.59
C HIS A 184 4.10 -13.27 19.98
N ARG A 185 3.46 -12.41 19.20
CA ARG A 185 2.09 -11.94 19.46
C ARG A 185 1.44 -11.40 18.20
N PRO A 186 0.09 -11.34 18.14
CA PRO A 186 -0.60 -10.59 17.10
C PRO A 186 -0.04 -9.17 17.01
N HIS A 187 0.27 -8.73 15.79
CA HIS A 187 0.96 -7.46 15.56
C HIS A 187 0.15 -6.21 15.99
N THR A 188 -1.15 -6.35 16.20
CA THR A 188 -2.08 -5.28 16.62
C THR A 188 -2.38 -5.26 18.12
N THR A 189 -1.94 -6.27 18.89
CA THR A 189 -2.25 -6.39 20.31
C THR A 189 -1.01 -6.08 21.13
N ALA A 190 -1.13 -5.42 22.28
CA ALA A 190 -0.01 -5.24 23.20
C ALA A 190 0.28 -6.54 23.97
N LEU A 191 1.56 -6.81 24.20
CA LEU A 191 2.03 -7.81 25.14
C LEU A 191 2.22 -7.14 26.51
N GLN A 192 1.61 -7.73 27.53
CA GLN A 192 2.01 -7.53 28.91
C GLN A 192 2.55 -8.88 29.38
N HIS A 193 3.69 -8.87 30.07
CA HIS A 193 4.31 -10.10 30.52
C HIS A 193 3.36 -10.91 31.42
N ASP A 194 3.28 -12.20 31.13
CA ASP A 194 2.50 -13.19 31.87
C ASP A 194 3.40 -14.41 32.13
N GLU A 195 3.38 -14.95 33.35
CA GLU A 195 4.15 -16.13 33.75
C GLU A 195 3.82 -17.37 32.90
N GLN A 196 2.65 -17.40 32.27
CA GLN A 196 2.21 -18.47 31.36
C GLN A 196 2.92 -18.44 30.00
N ARG A 197 3.52 -17.31 29.60
CA ARG A 197 4.22 -17.17 28.31
C ARG A 197 5.71 -17.39 28.48
N GLN A 198 6.19 -18.54 28.02
CA GLN A 198 7.59 -18.92 28.18
C GLN A 198 8.31 -19.04 26.83
N PHE A 199 9.37 -18.24 26.68
CA PHE A 199 10.32 -18.42 25.59
C PHE A 199 11.37 -19.47 25.97
N SER A 200 11.59 -20.42 25.07
CA SER A 200 12.79 -21.27 25.11
C SER A 200 13.73 -20.89 23.97
N ILE A 201 15.02 -20.91 24.26
CA ILE A 201 16.08 -20.47 23.36
C ILE A 201 16.97 -21.66 23.06
N GLN A 202 17.11 -21.99 21.78
CA GLN A 202 18.13 -22.92 21.31
C GLN A 202 19.27 -22.13 20.69
N VAL A 203 20.43 -22.11 21.35
CA VAL A 203 21.65 -21.49 20.80
C VAL A 203 22.03 -22.19 19.51
N ARG A 204 22.43 -21.40 18.51
CA ARG A 204 22.91 -21.87 17.21
C ARG A 204 24.34 -21.42 17.00
N CYS A 205 25.19 -22.36 16.59
CA CYS A 205 26.60 -22.14 16.30
C CYS A 205 26.93 -22.63 14.89
N ALA A 206 28.11 -22.27 14.37
CA ALA A 206 28.53 -22.63 13.02
C ALA A 206 28.42 -24.14 12.71
N GLU A 207 28.61 -25.00 13.73
CA GLU A 207 28.52 -26.47 13.63
C GLU A 207 27.11 -26.97 13.28
N ASP A 208 26.06 -26.26 13.69
CA ASP A 208 24.67 -26.59 13.36
C ASP A 208 24.34 -26.43 11.86
N PHE A 209 25.26 -25.82 11.09
CA PHE A 209 25.07 -25.45 9.69
C PHE A 209 26.00 -26.21 8.73
N ILE A 210 26.79 -27.18 9.21
CA ILE A 210 27.75 -27.95 8.39
C ILE A 210 27.04 -29.15 7.72
N ASP A 211 27.12 -29.23 6.39
CA ASP A 211 27.05 -30.49 5.63
C ASP A 211 28.47 -30.85 5.16
N ALA A 212 28.79 -32.14 5.04
CA ALA A 212 30.15 -32.67 4.92
C ALA A 212 30.99 -32.21 3.70
N ASP A 213 30.42 -31.49 2.72
CA ASP A 213 31.01 -31.32 1.38
C ASP A 213 31.22 -29.88 0.85
N ALA A 214 31.03 -28.83 1.66
CA ALA A 214 31.20 -27.45 1.16
C ALA A 214 32.58 -26.84 1.48
N MET A 215 33.56 -27.03 0.59
CA MET A 215 34.81 -26.25 0.57
C MET A 215 34.55 -24.81 0.12
N GLY A 216 34.36 -23.90 1.09
CA GLY A 216 34.31 -22.46 0.89
C GLY A 216 34.57 -21.73 2.22
N THR A 217 34.99 -20.47 2.16
CA THR A 217 35.32 -19.62 3.32
C THR A 217 34.24 -19.70 4.42
N LYS A 218 34.57 -20.34 5.54
CA LYS A 218 33.67 -20.57 6.69
C LYS A 218 33.24 -19.24 7.32
N ALA A 219 32.05 -18.73 7.00
CA ALA A 219 31.46 -17.61 7.73
C ALA A 219 31.33 -17.93 9.22
N ALA A 220 31.57 -16.96 10.11
CA ALA A 220 31.18 -17.11 11.50
C ALA A 220 29.67 -16.92 11.60
N ILE A 221 28.93 -18.00 11.92
CA ILE A 221 27.48 -17.99 12.13
C ILE A 221 27.20 -18.30 13.59
N THR A 222 26.40 -17.46 14.24
CA THR A 222 25.96 -17.65 15.63
C THR A 222 24.59 -17.02 15.84
N GLY A 223 23.84 -17.44 16.86
CA GLY A 223 22.56 -16.84 17.19
C GLY A 223 21.67 -17.79 17.97
N CYS A 224 20.37 -17.72 17.72
CA CYS A 224 19.40 -18.60 18.35
C CYS A 224 18.16 -18.90 17.50
N THR A 225 17.52 -20.02 17.83
CA THR A 225 16.11 -20.27 17.53
C THR A 225 15.28 -19.95 18.76
N LEU A 226 14.21 -19.19 18.60
CA LEU A 226 13.21 -18.96 19.64
C LEU A 226 12.01 -19.85 19.42
N HIS A 227 11.51 -20.44 20.50
CA HIS A 227 10.22 -21.12 20.55
C HIS A 227 9.39 -20.46 21.65
N MET A 228 8.19 -19.99 21.31
CA MET A 228 7.21 -19.53 22.30
C MET A 228 6.32 -20.71 22.70
N GLN A 229 6.10 -20.89 23.99
CA GLN A 229 5.03 -21.72 24.53
C GLN A 229 3.92 -20.79 25.03
N ASP A 230 2.76 -20.87 24.40
CA ASP A 230 1.54 -20.18 24.81
C ASP A 230 0.36 -21.13 24.51
N GLU A 231 -0.42 -21.46 25.54
CA GLU A 231 -1.60 -22.33 25.40
C GLU A 231 -2.75 -21.65 24.62
N ALA A 232 -2.74 -20.32 24.54
CA ALA A 232 -3.80 -19.52 23.93
C ALA A 232 -3.55 -19.13 22.47
N THR A 233 -2.33 -19.28 21.95
CA THR A 233 -1.97 -18.87 20.58
C THR A 233 -1.21 -19.95 19.83
N GLU A 234 -1.51 -20.09 18.53
CA GLU A 234 -0.70 -20.91 17.63
C GLU A 234 0.70 -20.31 17.51
N THR A 235 1.72 -21.08 17.89
CA THR A 235 3.12 -20.65 17.87
C THR A 235 3.93 -21.45 16.86
N PHE A 236 5.01 -20.84 16.40
CA PHE A 236 5.97 -21.46 15.50
C PHE A 236 7.36 -20.87 15.78
N PRO A 237 8.43 -21.64 15.55
CA PRO A 237 9.78 -21.15 15.81
C PRO A 237 10.22 -20.11 14.78
N TYR A 238 11.12 -19.23 15.20
CA TYR A 238 11.83 -18.32 14.31
C TYR A 238 13.28 -18.16 14.77
N HIS A 239 14.12 -17.66 13.87
CA HIS A 239 15.57 -17.62 14.04
C HIS A 239 16.09 -16.19 14.04
N ILE A 240 17.07 -15.91 14.90
CA ILE A 240 17.87 -14.68 14.90
C ILE A 240 19.33 -15.11 14.77
N LEU A 241 19.93 -14.87 13.61
CA LEU A 241 21.29 -15.32 13.29
C LEU A 241 22.16 -14.14 12.90
N ALA A 242 23.38 -14.09 13.43
CA ALA A 242 24.45 -13.20 13.02
C ALA A 242 25.41 -13.93 12.09
N LEU A 243 25.68 -13.31 10.94
CA LEU A 243 26.69 -13.75 9.99
C LEU A 243 27.74 -12.65 9.84
N ALA A 244 28.99 -12.98 10.09
CA ALA A 244 30.10 -12.04 10.05
C ALA A 244 31.34 -12.63 9.35
N HIS A 245 32.32 -11.76 9.09
CA HIS A 245 33.67 -12.18 8.75
C HIS A 245 34.25 -13.07 9.85
N GLN A 246 35.14 -13.99 9.50
CA GLN A 246 35.70 -14.98 10.42
C GLN A 246 36.42 -14.30 11.61
N ASP A 247 37.17 -13.23 11.31
CA ASP A 247 37.91 -12.44 12.29
C ASP A 247 37.06 -11.39 13.03
N SER A 248 35.77 -11.28 12.72
CA SER A 248 34.86 -10.47 13.53
C SER A 248 34.55 -11.11 14.88
N HIS A 249 34.95 -12.38 15.10
CA HIS A 249 34.72 -13.11 16.35
C HIS A 249 33.28 -12.98 16.85
N ALA A 250 32.30 -13.13 15.94
CA ALA A 250 30.90 -12.97 16.27
C ALA A 250 30.46 -14.03 17.29
N THR A 251 29.81 -13.61 18.38
CA THR A 251 29.33 -14.47 19.46
C THR A 251 27.88 -14.15 19.82
N PHE A 252 27.12 -15.18 20.19
CA PHE A 252 25.81 -15.05 20.82
C PHE A 252 25.92 -15.46 22.29
N LEU A 253 25.48 -14.58 23.19
CA LEU A 253 25.40 -14.84 24.62
C LEU A 253 23.92 -14.89 25.02
N PRO A 254 23.34 -16.06 25.35
CA PRO A 254 21.97 -16.15 25.79
C PRO A 254 21.77 -15.38 27.11
N ALA A 255 20.64 -14.68 27.23
CA ALA A 255 20.30 -13.88 28.40
C ALA A 255 18.92 -14.25 28.95
N GLY A 256 17.89 -14.20 28.09
CA GLY A 256 16.50 -14.50 28.46
C GLY A 256 15.88 -13.49 29.43
N ILE A 257 15.91 -12.20 29.07
CA ILE A 257 15.51 -11.09 29.95
C ILE A 257 14.28 -10.40 29.38
N TRP A 258 13.32 -10.04 30.24
CA TRP A 258 12.18 -9.21 29.86
C TRP A 258 12.47 -7.73 30.11
N TYR A 259 12.02 -6.89 29.17
CA TYR A 259 11.99 -5.44 29.29
C TYR A 259 10.54 -4.97 29.21
N TRP A 260 10.17 -4.09 30.12
CA TRP A 260 8.77 -3.72 30.32
C TRP A 260 8.46 -2.30 29.88
N ASN A 261 7.18 -2.05 29.60
CA ASN A 261 6.60 -0.72 29.49
C ASN A 261 7.12 0.16 28.35
N PHE A 262 7.45 -0.41 27.18
CA PHE A 262 7.74 0.39 25.98
C PHE A 262 6.49 1.16 25.55
N LEU A 263 6.58 2.48 25.45
CA LEU A 263 5.46 3.34 25.10
C LEU A 263 5.20 3.34 23.59
N ARG A 264 3.98 2.96 23.21
CA ARG A 264 3.43 3.04 21.85
C ARG A 264 2.60 4.32 21.73
N ARG A 265 3.28 5.44 21.44
CA ARG A 265 2.69 6.80 21.45
C ARG A 265 1.36 6.91 20.69
N HIS A 266 1.20 6.22 19.57
CA HIS A 266 -0.05 6.25 18.79
C HIS A 266 -1.20 5.53 19.49
N GLU A 267 -0.93 4.46 20.24
CA GLU A 267 -1.95 3.74 21.01
C GLU A 267 -2.38 4.55 22.23
N ALA A 268 -1.41 5.22 22.89
CA ALA A 268 -1.69 6.13 24.01
C ALA A 268 -2.67 7.24 23.62
N SER A 269 -2.47 7.81 22.43
CA SER A 269 -3.34 8.86 21.90
C SER A 269 -4.71 8.36 21.41
N ALA A 270 -4.86 7.04 21.22
CA ALA A 270 -6.10 6.40 20.78
C ALA A 270 -6.93 5.80 21.94
N GLY A 271 -6.46 5.88 23.19
CA GLY A 271 -7.13 5.33 24.37
C GLY A 271 -6.91 3.83 24.62
N SER A 272 -5.98 3.19 23.87
CA SER A 272 -5.61 1.78 24.01
C SER A 272 -4.49 1.56 25.04
N PRO A 273 -4.24 0.33 25.52
CA PRO A 273 -3.05 0.01 26.32
C PRO A 273 -1.79 0.48 25.60
N ALA A 274 -1.17 1.51 26.16
CA ALA A 274 -0.08 2.24 25.52
C ALA A 274 1.28 1.56 25.66
N THR A 275 1.36 0.44 26.37
CA THR A 275 2.63 -0.19 26.74
C THR A 275 2.75 -1.58 26.18
N ASP A 276 3.97 -1.96 25.80
CA ASP A 276 4.31 -3.28 25.29
C ASP A 276 5.57 -3.79 25.98
N ASP A 277 5.57 -5.06 26.37
CA ASP A 277 6.72 -5.73 26.97
C ASP A 277 7.45 -6.56 25.91
N LEU A 278 8.78 -6.57 25.94
CA LEU A 278 9.61 -7.22 24.93
C LEU A 278 10.64 -8.16 25.57
N TYR A 279 10.95 -9.25 24.90
CA TYR A 279 11.88 -10.26 25.37
C TYR A 279 13.23 -10.14 24.67
N LEU A 280 14.31 -10.09 25.44
CA LEU A 280 15.69 -10.11 24.96
C LEU A 280 16.24 -11.55 25.10
N PRO A 281 16.31 -12.34 24.01
CA PRO A 281 16.79 -13.72 24.09
C PRO A 281 18.28 -13.79 24.43
N GLY A 282 19.06 -12.80 24.03
CA GLY A 282 20.49 -12.75 24.24
C GLY A 282 21.10 -11.58 23.50
N VAL A 283 22.42 -11.42 23.64
CA VAL A 283 23.17 -10.36 22.97
C VAL A 283 24.10 -10.95 21.92
N LEU A 284 24.20 -10.26 20.78
CA LEU A 284 25.12 -10.60 19.70
C LEU A 284 26.28 -9.61 19.70
N ARG A 285 27.51 -10.09 19.77
CA ARG A 285 28.71 -9.24 19.83
C ARG A 285 29.67 -9.59 18.72
N ALA A 286 30.18 -8.58 18.01
CA ALA A 286 31.18 -8.76 16.96
C ALA A 286 32.10 -7.54 16.83
N THR A 287 33.33 -7.77 16.36
CA THR A 287 34.28 -6.72 16.00
C THR A 287 34.12 -6.35 14.53
N LEU A 288 34.03 -5.05 14.24
CA LEU A 288 33.96 -4.52 12.88
C LEU A 288 35.10 -3.54 12.64
N TRP A 289 35.55 -3.46 11.39
CA TRP A 289 36.57 -2.52 10.94
C TRP A 289 36.16 -1.90 9.60
N PRO A 290 36.77 -0.77 9.19
CA PRO A 290 36.44 -0.16 7.91
C PRO A 290 36.73 -1.09 6.73
N GLY A 291 35.77 -1.23 5.82
CA GLY A 291 35.88 -2.05 4.62
C GLY A 291 34.65 -2.94 4.39
N GLU A 292 34.37 -3.28 3.13
CA GLU A 292 33.17 -4.04 2.78
C GLU A 292 33.18 -5.50 3.28
N ASP A 293 34.36 -6.09 3.45
CA ASP A 293 34.50 -7.48 3.87
C ASP A 293 34.14 -7.72 5.34
N ALA A 294 34.14 -6.66 6.15
CA ALA A 294 33.94 -6.66 7.60
C ALA A 294 32.47 -6.44 8.03
N ALA A 295 31.51 -6.64 7.12
CA ALA A 295 30.10 -6.42 7.44
C ALA A 295 29.54 -7.49 8.39
N LEU A 296 28.76 -7.08 9.39
CA LEU A 296 27.93 -7.96 10.20
C LEU A 296 26.50 -7.91 9.66
N THR A 297 25.92 -9.07 9.33
CA THR A 297 24.52 -9.14 8.88
C THR A 297 23.72 -10.04 9.81
N LEU A 298 22.64 -9.50 10.38
CA LEU A 298 21.63 -10.30 11.06
C LEU A 298 20.58 -10.77 10.07
N ILE A 299 20.16 -12.02 10.23
CA ILE A 299 19.08 -12.67 9.50
C ILE A 299 18.05 -13.07 10.54
N VAL A 300 16.86 -12.49 10.41
CA VAL A 300 15.70 -12.76 11.28
C VAL A 300 14.66 -13.42 10.40
N THR A 301 14.32 -14.69 10.65
CA THR A 301 13.59 -15.49 9.67
C THR A 301 12.70 -16.56 10.28
N THR A 302 11.55 -16.81 9.65
CA THR A 302 10.70 -17.99 9.92
C THR A 302 10.96 -19.12 8.92
N GLU A 303 11.84 -18.90 7.94
CA GLU A 303 12.19 -19.91 6.95
C GLU A 303 12.93 -21.06 7.62
N LYS A 304 12.62 -22.30 7.22
CA LYS A 304 13.42 -23.47 7.62
C LYS A 304 14.86 -23.23 7.18
N LEU A 305 15.81 -23.13 8.11
CA LEU A 305 17.24 -22.83 7.90
C LEU A 305 17.81 -23.49 6.62
N PRO A 306 17.77 -22.82 5.45
CA PRO A 306 18.14 -23.42 4.19
C PRO A 306 19.66 -23.33 3.98
N SER A 307 20.19 -24.18 3.11
CA SER A 307 21.60 -24.14 2.72
C SER A 307 22.04 -22.82 2.06
N HIS A 308 21.11 -21.96 1.60
CA HIS A 308 21.45 -20.72 0.90
C HIS A 308 21.82 -19.53 1.81
N TYR A 309 21.39 -19.49 3.08
CA TYR A 309 21.92 -18.50 4.05
C TYR A 309 23.34 -18.87 4.53
N ARG A 310 23.86 -20.04 4.16
CA ARG A 310 25.20 -20.51 4.54
C ARG A 310 26.34 -19.83 3.75
N SER A 311 26.02 -19.02 2.74
CA SER A 311 27.01 -18.34 1.89
C SER A 311 27.00 -16.82 2.14
N LEU A 312 28.10 -16.31 2.71
CA LEU A 312 28.35 -14.86 2.81
C LEU A 312 28.26 -14.16 1.46
N GLU A 313 28.68 -14.83 0.38
CA GLU A 313 28.63 -14.26 -0.96
C GLU A 313 27.19 -14.08 -1.46
N LYS A 314 26.31 -15.07 -1.27
CA LYS A 314 24.88 -14.93 -1.60
C LYS A 314 24.23 -13.81 -0.79
N LEU A 315 24.55 -13.70 0.50
CA LEU A 315 24.03 -12.64 1.36
C LEU A 315 24.54 -11.25 0.93
N ARG A 316 25.83 -11.13 0.58
CA ARG A 316 26.42 -9.89 0.02
C ARG A 316 25.71 -9.45 -1.26
N ARG A 317 25.31 -10.40 -2.12
CA ARG A 317 24.57 -10.12 -3.36
C ARG A 317 23.07 -9.84 -3.11
N SER A 318 22.52 -10.25 -1.98
CA SER A 318 21.08 -10.11 -1.67
C SER A 318 20.61 -8.65 -1.69
N TYR A 319 21.33 -7.73 -1.03
CA TYR A 319 20.93 -6.33 -1.01
C TYR A 319 20.98 -5.68 -2.42
N PRO A 320 22.09 -5.75 -3.18
CA PRO A 320 22.13 -5.25 -4.56
C PRO A 320 21.05 -5.85 -5.47
N GLN A 321 20.72 -7.15 -5.31
CA GLN A 321 19.65 -7.79 -6.09
C GLN A 321 18.27 -7.21 -5.79
N ASN A 322 17.99 -6.90 -4.52
CA ASN A 322 16.73 -6.27 -4.12
C ASN A 322 16.63 -4.81 -4.61
N VAL A 323 17.73 -4.06 -4.53
CA VAL A 323 17.84 -2.70 -5.11
C VAL A 323 17.61 -2.72 -6.61
N GLU A 324 18.29 -3.61 -7.33
CA GLU A 324 18.15 -3.76 -8.78
C GLU A 324 16.73 -4.17 -9.17
N ARG A 325 16.09 -5.05 -8.39
CA ARG A 325 14.69 -5.40 -8.59
C ARG A 325 13.76 -4.18 -8.49
N GLN A 326 13.99 -3.27 -7.54
CA GLN A 326 13.20 -2.05 -7.42
C GLN A 326 13.43 -1.09 -8.59
N ARG A 327 14.68 -0.96 -9.06
CA ARG A 327 15.02 -0.15 -10.24
C ARG A 327 14.33 -0.65 -11.52
N ARG A 328 14.23 -1.96 -11.68
CA ARG A 328 13.57 -2.59 -12.84
C ARG A 328 12.10 -2.24 -12.97
N ILE A 329 11.41 -1.92 -11.86
CA ILE A 329 10.00 -1.50 -11.89
C ILE A 329 9.88 -0.19 -12.69
N PHE A 330 10.77 0.77 -12.42
CA PHE A 330 10.78 2.05 -13.12
C PHE A 330 11.16 1.89 -14.59
N SER A 331 12.21 1.11 -14.90
CA SER A 331 12.63 0.89 -16.29
C SER A 331 11.56 0.15 -17.10
N HIS A 332 10.90 -0.85 -16.53
CA HIS A 332 9.83 -1.59 -17.22
C HIS A 332 8.59 -0.72 -17.48
N ALA A 333 8.28 0.22 -16.59
CA ALA A 333 7.17 1.15 -16.81
C ALA A 333 7.44 2.16 -17.95
N LEU A 334 8.70 2.57 -18.10
CA LEU A 334 9.13 3.48 -19.18
C LEU A 334 9.42 2.76 -20.50
N GLU A 335 9.81 1.50 -20.47
CA GLU A 335 10.13 0.69 -21.66
C GLU A 335 9.60 -0.73 -21.44
N PRO A 336 8.28 -0.95 -21.63
CA PRO A 336 7.72 -2.27 -21.41
C PRO A 336 8.25 -3.26 -22.45
N GLU A 337 8.58 -4.47 -21.99
CA GLU A 337 9.04 -5.55 -22.87
C GLU A 337 7.96 -5.89 -23.90
N ARG A 338 8.36 -6.11 -25.16
CA ARG A 338 7.42 -6.49 -26.22
C ARG A 338 6.91 -7.90 -25.98
N TYR A 339 5.64 -8.04 -25.63
CA TYR A 339 4.98 -9.33 -25.56
C TYR A 339 4.33 -9.68 -26.91
N PHE A 340 4.63 -10.87 -27.42
CA PHE A 340 3.92 -11.47 -28.56
C PHE A 340 2.87 -12.42 -28.00
N GLY A 341 1.58 -12.04 -28.09
CA GLY A 341 0.50 -12.92 -27.67
C GLY A 341 0.34 -14.13 -28.60
N GLU A 342 -0.45 -15.13 -28.19
CA GLU A 342 -0.76 -16.35 -28.97
C GLU A 342 -1.45 -16.10 -30.33
N GLY A 343 -1.73 -14.84 -30.68
CA GLY A 343 -2.27 -14.42 -31.98
C GLY A 343 -1.28 -13.67 -32.90
N GLY A 344 0.00 -13.53 -32.52
CA GLY A 344 1.03 -12.86 -33.33
C GLY A 344 0.93 -11.32 -33.43
N GLU A 345 -0.14 -10.71 -32.93
CA GLU A 345 -0.23 -9.25 -32.76
C GLU A 345 0.52 -8.81 -31.50
N ALA A 346 1.45 -7.87 -31.64
CA ALA A 346 2.14 -7.26 -30.51
C ALA A 346 1.13 -6.45 -29.68
N VAL A 347 0.86 -6.88 -28.45
CA VAL A 347 0.12 -6.07 -27.49
C VAL A 347 1.09 -5.02 -26.99
N HIS A 348 0.94 -3.77 -27.45
CA HIS A 348 1.67 -2.65 -26.88
C HIS A 348 1.20 -2.41 -25.45
N ALA A 349 1.95 -2.92 -24.46
CA ALA A 349 1.85 -2.41 -23.10
C ALA A 349 2.05 -0.89 -23.17
N GLN A 350 1.15 -0.13 -22.54
CA GLN A 350 1.16 1.32 -22.64
C GLN A 350 2.39 1.87 -21.91
N GLN A 351 3.28 2.51 -22.69
CA GLN A 351 4.49 3.13 -22.20
C GLN A 351 4.14 4.39 -21.40
N LEU A 352 4.49 4.45 -20.12
CA LEU A 352 4.37 5.68 -19.33
C LEU A 352 5.42 6.70 -19.77
N ARG A 353 5.07 7.98 -19.70
CA ARG A 353 5.99 9.09 -19.96
C ARG A 353 6.25 9.88 -18.69
N VAL A 354 7.44 10.43 -18.57
CA VAL A 354 7.77 11.34 -17.46
C VAL A 354 6.98 12.64 -17.64
N LEU A 355 6.18 12.99 -16.64
CA LEU A 355 5.46 14.27 -16.55
C LEU A 355 6.34 15.28 -15.80
N PRO A 356 6.47 16.52 -16.28
CA PRO A 356 7.24 17.54 -15.58
C PRO A 356 6.50 17.98 -14.31
N LEU A 357 7.25 18.21 -13.22
CA LEU A 357 6.74 18.86 -12.01
C LEU A 357 7.21 20.30 -11.95
N LEU A 358 6.31 21.23 -12.28
CA LEU A 358 6.56 22.65 -12.41
C LEU A 358 6.99 23.31 -11.08
N THR A 359 6.60 22.72 -9.96
CA THR A 359 7.00 23.14 -8.59
C THR A 359 8.43 22.74 -8.20
N THR A 360 9.21 22.11 -9.10
CA THR A 360 10.58 21.69 -8.79
C THR A 360 11.62 22.49 -9.57
N PRO A 361 12.83 22.74 -9.01
CA PRO A 361 13.89 23.49 -9.71
C PRO A 361 14.35 22.82 -11.02
N ASP A 362 14.18 21.50 -11.12
CA ASP A 362 14.39 20.71 -12.33
C ASP A 362 13.14 19.86 -12.56
N PRO A 363 12.20 20.33 -13.40
CA PRO A 363 10.91 19.68 -13.62
C PRO A 363 10.99 18.25 -14.13
N VAL A 364 12.01 17.91 -14.93
CA VAL A 364 12.18 16.58 -15.52
C VAL A 364 12.66 15.61 -14.45
N THR A 365 13.77 15.94 -13.77
CA THR A 365 14.30 15.12 -12.67
C THR A 365 13.28 14.99 -11.54
N GLY A 366 12.54 16.06 -11.25
CA GLY A 366 11.44 16.05 -10.27
C GLY A 366 10.33 15.07 -10.66
N GLY A 367 9.94 15.08 -11.93
CA GLY A 367 8.96 14.16 -12.53
C GLY A 367 9.38 12.70 -12.50
N GLU A 368 10.62 12.41 -12.90
CA GLU A 368 11.17 11.05 -12.88
C GLU A 368 11.11 10.45 -11.48
N GLU A 369 11.54 11.22 -10.48
CA GLU A 369 11.57 10.74 -9.11
C GLU A 369 10.16 10.58 -8.53
N TYR A 370 9.21 11.44 -8.87
CA TYR A 370 7.83 11.27 -8.46
C TYR A 370 7.20 10.01 -9.05
N LEU A 371 7.41 9.75 -10.34
CA LEU A 371 6.96 8.53 -10.99
C LEU A 371 7.62 7.30 -10.35
N ARG A 372 8.93 7.35 -10.05
CA ARG A 372 9.64 6.29 -9.35
C ARG A 372 9.01 5.96 -8.00
N GLN A 373 8.73 6.98 -7.18
CA GLN A 373 8.11 6.80 -5.87
C GLN A 373 6.68 6.22 -5.98
N LEU A 374 5.88 6.71 -6.93
CA LEU A 374 4.54 6.18 -7.20
C LEU A 374 4.56 4.69 -7.57
N LEU A 375 5.46 4.30 -8.48
CA LEU A 375 5.60 2.91 -8.93
C LEU A 375 6.12 1.99 -7.82
N GLN A 376 7.06 2.46 -7.00
CA GLN A 376 7.54 1.71 -5.84
C GLN A 376 6.45 1.54 -4.79
N ALA A 377 5.68 2.58 -4.49
CA ALA A 377 4.52 2.49 -3.59
C ALA A 377 3.49 1.47 -4.10
N ALA A 378 3.15 1.54 -5.38
CA ALA A 378 2.20 0.63 -6.01
C ALA A 378 2.67 -0.83 -5.96
N ASN A 379 3.95 -1.09 -6.28
CA ASN A 379 4.50 -2.43 -6.30
C ASN A 379 4.46 -3.12 -4.95
N ARG A 380 4.57 -2.37 -3.85
CA ARG A 380 4.48 -2.99 -2.53
C ARG A 380 3.13 -3.72 -2.40
N PHE A 381 2.00 -3.14 -2.88
CA PHE A 381 0.63 -3.58 -2.50
C PHE A 381 0.26 -4.93 -3.08
N LEU A 382 0.97 -5.33 -4.12
CA LEU A 382 0.87 -6.63 -4.72
C LEU A 382 1.62 -7.66 -3.86
N ILE A 383 0.85 -8.60 -3.32
CA ILE A 383 1.35 -9.71 -2.52
C ILE A 383 1.03 -11.03 -3.22
N ARG A 384 1.86 -12.04 -2.97
CA ARG A 384 1.71 -13.41 -3.46
C ARG A 384 1.78 -14.42 -2.33
N PRO A 385 0.83 -14.38 -1.36
CA PRO A 385 0.81 -15.32 -0.26
C PRO A 385 0.59 -16.75 -0.77
N HIS A 386 0.99 -17.72 0.05
CA HIS A 386 0.57 -19.11 -0.15
C HIS A 386 -0.85 -19.22 0.42
N TYR A 387 -1.81 -19.52 -0.45
CA TYR A 387 -3.21 -19.63 -0.05
C TYR A 387 -3.68 -21.08 -0.27
N PRO A 388 -4.50 -21.65 0.63
CA PRO A 388 -5.08 -22.98 0.42
C PRO A 388 -5.86 -22.99 -0.91
N ARG A 389 -5.65 -23.98 -1.78
CA ARG A 389 -6.53 -24.13 -2.95
C ARG A 389 -7.96 -24.34 -2.48
N PRO A 390 -8.93 -23.52 -2.89
CA PRO A 390 -10.33 -23.88 -2.71
C PRO A 390 -10.62 -25.05 -3.66
N GLU A 391 -10.69 -26.27 -3.12
CA GLU A 391 -11.33 -27.37 -3.85
C GLU A 391 -12.84 -27.10 -3.93
N HIS A 392 -13.48 -27.64 -4.96
CA HIS A 392 -14.89 -27.40 -5.35
C HIS A 392 -15.87 -27.23 -4.17
N ILE A 393 -16.86 -26.34 -4.33
CA ILE A 393 -17.93 -25.98 -3.37
C ILE A 393 -18.88 -27.17 -3.05
N ASP A 394 -18.57 -28.40 -3.46
CA ASP A 394 -19.39 -29.59 -3.16
C ASP A 394 -18.81 -30.38 -1.96
N ASN A 395 -19.28 -30.01 -0.75
CA ASN A 395 -19.42 -30.82 0.46
C ASN A 395 -18.57 -32.12 0.57
N GLN A 396 -17.24 -32.03 0.60
CA GLN A 396 -16.37 -33.13 1.07
C GLN A 396 -15.36 -32.67 2.14
N PRO A 397 -14.91 -33.59 3.04
CA PRO A 397 -13.96 -33.26 4.10
C PRO A 397 -12.57 -32.95 3.54
N PHE A 398 -11.88 -32.01 4.18
CA PHE A 398 -10.52 -31.55 3.87
C PHE A 398 -9.50 -32.71 3.78
N LEU A 399 -8.74 -32.75 2.68
CA LEU A 399 -7.38 -33.30 2.66
C LEU A 399 -6.39 -32.13 2.65
N MET A 400 -5.57 -32.01 3.71
CA MET A 400 -4.47 -31.03 3.77
C MET A 400 -3.44 -31.31 2.66
N GLY A 401 -2.96 -30.26 1.95
CA GLY A 401 -1.65 -30.37 1.29
C GLY A 401 -1.33 -29.48 0.09
N GLN A 402 -2.30 -28.88 -0.61
CA GLN A 402 -2.00 -28.05 -1.80
C GLN A 402 -2.34 -26.56 -1.58
N THR A 403 -1.30 -25.77 -1.31
CA THR A 403 -1.37 -24.30 -1.37
C THR A 403 -0.91 -23.81 -2.73
N GLU A 404 -1.56 -22.77 -3.26
CA GLU A 404 -1.14 -22.10 -4.48
C GLU A 404 -0.74 -20.65 -4.16
N ARG A 405 0.25 -20.13 -4.91
CA ARG A 405 0.56 -18.70 -4.84
C ARG A 405 -0.44 -17.93 -5.68
N ILE A 406 -1.22 -17.07 -5.03
CA ILE A 406 -2.20 -16.22 -5.69
C ILE A 406 -1.76 -14.76 -5.59
N SER A 407 -1.96 -14.00 -6.65
CA SER A 407 -1.78 -12.53 -6.61
C SER A 407 -2.99 -11.89 -5.92
N LEU A 408 -2.73 -11.06 -4.91
CA LEU A 408 -3.71 -10.24 -4.20
C LEU A 408 -3.19 -8.81 -4.02
N LEU A 409 -4.11 -7.87 -3.80
CA LEU A 409 -3.79 -6.48 -3.50
C LEU A 409 -4.19 -6.17 -2.05
N LEU A 410 -3.24 -5.79 -1.21
CA LEU A 410 -3.57 -5.26 0.12
C LEU A 410 -4.26 -3.91 -0.03
N SER A 411 -5.29 -3.63 0.78
CA SER A 411 -5.96 -2.33 0.81
C SER A 411 -5.11 -1.28 1.55
N ASN A 412 -4.47 -1.72 2.62
CA ASN A 412 -3.52 -0.97 3.45
C ASN A 412 -2.50 -1.93 4.06
N TYR A 413 -1.34 -1.42 4.50
CA TYR A 413 -0.27 -2.29 5.01
C TYR A 413 -0.42 -2.75 6.43
N TYR A 414 -0.69 -1.84 7.35
CA TYR A 414 -0.63 -2.15 8.77
C TYR A 414 -1.74 -3.07 9.24
N GLN A 415 -2.79 -3.31 8.44
CA GLN A 415 -3.75 -4.38 8.70
C GLN A 415 -3.46 -5.69 7.99
N MET A 416 -2.66 -5.65 6.92
CA MET A 416 -2.35 -6.83 6.10
C MET A 416 -3.60 -7.56 5.55
N THR A 417 -4.73 -6.87 5.40
CA THR A 417 -5.99 -7.46 4.91
C THR A 417 -6.42 -6.86 3.57
N PRO A 418 -6.77 -7.68 2.57
CA PRO A 418 -7.44 -7.24 1.36
C PRO A 418 -8.95 -7.06 1.59
N THR A 419 -9.49 -5.89 1.21
CA THR A 419 -10.94 -5.65 1.08
C THR A 419 -11.33 -5.71 -0.39
N THR A 420 -12.47 -6.32 -0.70
CA THR A 420 -12.84 -6.58 -2.10
C THR A 420 -13.07 -5.30 -2.89
N ARG A 421 -13.76 -4.33 -2.28
CA ARG A 421 -14.00 -3.02 -2.91
C ARG A 421 -12.69 -2.33 -3.28
N ASP A 422 -11.75 -2.23 -2.34
CA ASP A 422 -10.49 -1.51 -2.59
C ASP A 422 -9.64 -2.24 -3.62
N MET A 423 -9.60 -3.57 -3.61
CA MET A 423 -8.91 -4.35 -4.65
C MET A 423 -9.45 -4.02 -6.04
N LEU A 424 -10.77 -3.96 -6.21
CA LEU A 424 -11.41 -3.69 -7.51
C LEU A 424 -11.20 -2.24 -7.97
N ILE A 425 -11.28 -1.26 -7.06
CA ILE A 425 -10.98 0.15 -7.36
C ILE A 425 -9.49 0.35 -7.66
N ALA A 426 -8.60 -0.35 -6.95
CA ALA A 426 -7.16 -0.18 -7.10
C ALA A 426 -6.58 -0.93 -8.30
N LEU A 427 -7.16 -2.08 -8.68
CA LEU A 427 -6.64 -2.98 -9.72
C LEU A 427 -6.24 -2.26 -11.02
N PRO A 428 -7.07 -1.39 -11.61
CA PRO A 428 -6.69 -0.73 -12.86
C PRO A 428 -5.43 0.12 -12.72
N GLY A 429 -5.23 0.79 -11.58
CA GLY A 429 -4.08 1.66 -11.36
C GLY A 429 -2.83 0.90 -10.91
N LEU A 430 -2.97 -0.09 -10.02
CA LEU A 430 -1.81 -0.81 -9.48
C LEU A 430 -1.29 -1.87 -10.44
N LEU A 431 -2.15 -2.49 -11.25
CA LEU A 431 -1.79 -3.62 -12.09
C LEU A 431 -1.81 -3.29 -13.59
N LEU A 432 -2.82 -2.58 -14.11
CA LEU A 432 -2.92 -2.36 -15.56
C LEU A 432 -2.00 -1.24 -16.04
N VAL A 433 -2.00 -0.08 -15.35
CA VAL A 433 -1.06 1.04 -15.63
C VAL A 433 0.40 0.59 -15.53
N THR A 434 0.69 -0.42 -14.69
CA THR A 434 2.05 -0.96 -14.50
C THR A 434 2.36 -2.18 -15.36
N GLY A 435 1.47 -2.56 -16.30
CA GLY A 435 1.68 -3.65 -17.26
C GLY A 435 1.49 -5.07 -16.73
N ARG A 436 1.00 -5.24 -15.50
CA ARG A 436 0.86 -6.53 -14.80
C ARG A 436 -0.47 -7.23 -15.10
N ASN A 437 -0.72 -7.50 -16.38
CA ASN A 437 -1.96 -8.12 -16.85
C ASN A 437 -2.20 -9.52 -16.24
N ASP A 438 -1.16 -10.33 -16.08
CA ASP A 438 -1.28 -11.69 -15.51
C ASP A 438 -1.70 -11.66 -14.03
N ASP A 439 -1.15 -10.71 -13.27
CA ASP A 439 -1.56 -10.48 -11.89
C ASP A 439 -3.01 -10.01 -11.82
N ALA A 440 -3.42 -9.08 -12.70
CA ALA A 440 -4.79 -8.60 -12.77
C ALA A 440 -5.77 -9.72 -13.11
N GLN A 441 -5.43 -10.60 -14.06
CA GLN A 441 -6.23 -11.77 -14.40
C GLN A 441 -6.38 -12.70 -13.19
N THR A 442 -5.29 -12.94 -12.47
CA THR A 442 -5.29 -13.79 -11.26
C THR A 442 -6.21 -13.22 -10.19
N VAL A 443 -6.13 -11.92 -9.90
CA VAL A 443 -7.01 -11.25 -8.93
C VAL A 443 -8.49 -11.36 -9.36
N LEU A 444 -8.80 -11.04 -10.62
CA LEU A 444 -10.17 -11.10 -11.14
C LEU A 444 -10.75 -12.51 -11.09
N ARG A 445 -9.98 -13.53 -11.48
CA ARG A 445 -10.39 -14.94 -11.38
C ARG A 445 -10.65 -15.37 -9.94
N THR A 446 -9.77 -14.97 -9.03
CA THR A 446 -9.93 -15.29 -7.60
C THR A 446 -11.21 -14.65 -7.05
N LEU A 447 -11.44 -13.35 -7.29
CA LEU A 447 -12.65 -12.67 -6.82
C LEU A 447 -13.91 -13.21 -7.49
N PHE A 448 -13.86 -13.53 -8.79
CA PHE A 448 -15.01 -14.07 -9.52
C PHE A 448 -15.55 -15.37 -8.91
N ARG A 449 -14.67 -16.21 -8.35
CA ARG A 449 -15.08 -17.45 -7.68
C ARG A 449 -15.93 -17.18 -6.43
N LEU A 450 -15.76 -16.02 -5.79
CA LEU A 450 -16.42 -15.63 -4.54
C LEU A 450 -17.83 -15.03 -4.75
N PHE A 451 -18.32 -14.90 -5.99
CA PHE A 451 -19.68 -14.41 -6.22
C PHE A 451 -20.75 -15.32 -5.60
N ARG A 452 -21.66 -14.75 -4.82
CA ARG A 452 -22.84 -15.44 -4.26
C ARG A 452 -24.07 -14.57 -4.41
N GLY A 453 -25.08 -15.07 -5.12
CA GLY A 453 -26.35 -14.34 -5.31
C GLY A 453 -26.18 -12.94 -5.92
N GLY A 454 -25.23 -12.77 -6.84
CA GLY A 454 -24.90 -11.47 -7.46
C GLY A 454 -23.97 -10.56 -6.67
N LEU A 455 -23.61 -10.95 -5.44
CA LEU A 455 -22.78 -10.17 -4.53
C LEU A 455 -21.36 -10.72 -4.42
N LEU A 456 -20.41 -9.83 -4.14
CA LEU A 456 -19.07 -10.18 -3.69
C LEU A 456 -18.95 -9.89 -2.19
N PRO A 457 -18.09 -10.63 -1.47
CA PRO A 457 -17.88 -10.39 -0.05
C PRO A 457 -17.12 -9.08 0.18
N ASP A 458 -17.25 -8.49 1.36
CA ASP A 458 -16.65 -7.21 1.74
C ASP A 458 -15.13 -7.32 1.89
N ARG A 459 -14.67 -8.48 2.34
CA ARG A 459 -13.26 -8.83 2.57
C ARG A 459 -12.88 -10.09 1.81
N PHE A 460 -11.59 -10.25 1.57
CA PHE A 460 -11.04 -11.53 1.14
C PHE A 460 -11.09 -12.53 2.32
N PRO A 461 -11.45 -13.81 2.10
CA PRO A 461 -11.43 -14.79 3.16
C PRO A 461 -9.99 -14.96 3.71
N PRO A 462 -9.79 -15.04 5.02
CA PRO A 462 -8.53 -15.52 5.59
C PRO A 462 -8.46 -17.05 5.43
N SER A 463 -7.29 -17.63 5.66
CA SER A 463 -7.03 -19.06 5.51
C SER A 463 -7.88 -19.95 6.43
N ASP A 464 -8.36 -19.43 7.56
CA ASP A 464 -8.95 -20.17 8.66
C ASP A 464 -10.45 -19.86 8.91
N HIS A 465 -10.98 -18.75 8.39
CA HIS A 465 -12.40 -18.38 8.53
C HIS A 465 -13.14 -18.45 7.18
N ARG A 466 -14.23 -19.20 7.17
CA ARG A 466 -15.16 -19.24 6.03
C ARG A 466 -15.98 -17.95 5.97
N LEU A 467 -16.33 -17.55 4.75
CA LEU A 467 -17.27 -16.45 4.52
C LEU A 467 -18.66 -16.86 5.00
N SER A 468 -19.34 -15.94 5.66
CA SER A 468 -20.73 -16.02 6.11
C SER A 468 -21.62 -15.08 5.30
N ASP A 469 -22.93 -15.09 5.54
CA ASP A 469 -23.86 -14.15 4.89
C ASP A 469 -23.59 -12.68 5.29
N ASP A 470 -23.08 -12.45 6.50
CA ASP A 470 -22.73 -11.12 6.99
C ASP A 470 -21.52 -10.51 6.26
N ASP A 471 -20.69 -11.34 5.62
CA ASP A 471 -19.57 -10.88 4.81
C ASP A 471 -20.02 -10.35 3.43
N TYR A 472 -21.30 -10.44 3.06
CA TYR A 472 -21.84 -9.94 1.78
C TYR A 472 -22.74 -8.73 2.00
N SER A 473 -22.24 -7.70 2.67
CA SER A 473 -23.05 -6.54 3.04
C SER A 473 -22.98 -5.40 2.02
N ASN A 474 -21.92 -5.30 1.23
CA ASN A 474 -21.74 -4.18 0.30
C ASN A 474 -22.67 -4.24 -0.93
N ALA A 475 -23.13 -3.06 -1.37
CA ALA A 475 -23.94 -2.91 -2.58
C ALA A 475 -23.17 -2.64 -3.87
N ASP A 476 -21.92 -2.20 -3.75
CA ASP A 476 -21.11 -1.73 -4.88
C ASP A 476 -20.03 -2.72 -5.32
N ALA A 477 -19.57 -3.63 -4.46
CA ALA A 477 -18.44 -4.51 -4.77
C ALA A 477 -18.66 -5.33 -6.06
N GLY A 478 -19.86 -5.90 -6.24
CA GLY A 478 -20.22 -6.61 -7.46
C GLY A 478 -20.21 -5.70 -8.69
N LEU A 479 -20.63 -4.44 -8.57
CA LEU A 479 -20.63 -3.48 -9.68
C LEU A 479 -19.21 -2.96 -10.00
N TRP A 480 -18.36 -2.77 -8.99
CA TRP A 480 -16.94 -2.47 -9.18
C TRP A 480 -16.19 -3.59 -9.89
N PHE A 481 -16.67 -4.84 -9.81
CA PHE A 481 -16.11 -5.95 -10.58
C PHE A 481 -16.28 -5.73 -12.09
N PHE A 482 -17.45 -5.25 -12.54
CA PHE A 482 -17.68 -4.93 -13.95
C PHE A 482 -16.74 -3.81 -14.43
N TYR A 483 -16.53 -2.78 -13.60
CA TYR A 483 -15.57 -1.71 -13.86
C TYR A 483 -14.14 -2.24 -14.02
N ALA A 484 -13.66 -3.04 -13.06
CA ALA A 484 -12.31 -3.60 -13.09
C ALA A 484 -12.10 -4.56 -14.27
N LEU A 485 -13.12 -5.37 -14.59
CA LEU A 485 -13.11 -6.28 -15.74
C LEU A 485 -13.09 -5.51 -17.07
N ASP A 486 -13.89 -4.45 -17.25
CA ASP A 486 -13.81 -3.60 -18.45
C ASP A 486 -12.41 -3.01 -18.64
N ALA A 487 -11.82 -2.48 -17.56
CA ALA A 487 -10.45 -1.96 -17.60
C ALA A 487 -9.45 -3.04 -18.03
N TYR A 488 -9.54 -4.24 -17.44
CA TYR A 488 -8.69 -5.37 -17.80
C TYR A 488 -8.87 -5.82 -19.26
N LEU A 489 -10.10 -5.96 -19.74
CA LEU A 489 -10.39 -6.40 -21.11
C LEU A 489 -9.90 -5.39 -22.15
N ARG A 490 -9.99 -4.10 -21.85
CA ARG A 490 -9.45 -3.03 -22.71
C ARG A 490 -7.93 -3.06 -22.78
N ALA A 491 -7.26 -3.29 -21.64
CA ALA A 491 -5.80 -3.33 -21.55
C ALA A 491 -5.22 -4.62 -22.16
N SER A 492 -5.77 -5.78 -21.81
CA SER A 492 -5.23 -7.10 -22.16
C SER A 492 -5.76 -7.68 -23.47
N ARG A 493 -6.93 -7.21 -23.94
CA ARG A 493 -7.68 -7.83 -25.06
C ARG A 493 -8.02 -9.31 -24.84
N ASN A 494 -8.04 -9.78 -23.60
CA ASN A 494 -8.34 -11.16 -23.26
C ASN A 494 -9.86 -11.44 -23.28
N TRP A 495 -10.42 -11.54 -24.49
CA TRP A 495 -11.87 -11.77 -24.69
C TRP A 495 -12.33 -13.17 -24.30
N SER A 496 -11.43 -14.17 -24.28
CA SER A 496 -11.78 -15.52 -23.83
C SER A 496 -12.10 -15.56 -22.34
N LEU A 497 -11.46 -14.72 -21.51
CA LEU A 497 -11.85 -14.55 -20.11
C LEU A 497 -13.29 -14.02 -19.97
N LEU A 498 -13.68 -13.08 -20.83
CA LEU A 498 -15.05 -12.56 -20.84
C LEU A 498 -16.04 -13.66 -21.21
N GLU A 499 -15.75 -14.47 -22.23
CA GLU A 499 -16.59 -15.61 -22.63
C GLU A 499 -16.81 -16.59 -21.47
N GLU A 500 -15.75 -16.88 -20.71
CA GLU A 500 -15.82 -17.71 -19.50
C GLU A 500 -16.73 -17.11 -18.42
N PHE A 501 -16.64 -15.79 -18.19
CA PHE A 501 -17.37 -15.13 -17.09
C PHE A 501 -18.81 -14.76 -17.44
N TYR A 502 -19.11 -14.58 -18.72
CA TYR A 502 -20.30 -13.87 -19.18
C TYR A 502 -21.61 -14.43 -18.63
N HIS A 503 -21.77 -15.76 -18.60
CA HIS A 503 -23.00 -16.39 -18.11
C HIS A 503 -23.28 -16.06 -16.65
N ARG A 504 -22.29 -16.22 -15.76
CA ARG A 504 -22.46 -15.89 -14.34
C ARG A 504 -22.61 -14.39 -14.11
N LEU A 505 -21.99 -13.54 -14.94
CA LEU A 505 -22.21 -12.09 -14.88
C LEU A 505 -23.65 -11.73 -15.25
N ALA A 506 -24.25 -12.41 -16.23
CA ALA A 506 -25.67 -12.25 -16.55
C ALA A 506 -26.56 -12.68 -15.38
N ASP A 507 -26.25 -13.81 -14.72
CA ASP A 507 -26.95 -14.24 -13.51
C ASP A 507 -26.84 -13.20 -12.39
N CYS A 508 -25.68 -12.54 -12.24
CA CYS A 508 -25.51 -11.46 -11.27
C CYS A 508 -26.44 -10.27 -11.54
N ILE A 509 -26.59 -9.85 -12.79
CA ILE A 509 -27.54 -8.80 -13.18
C ILE A 509 -28.99 -9.23 -12.88
N GLU A 510 -29.32 -10.48 -13.11
CA GLU A 510 -30.64 -11.04 -12.77
C GLU A 510 -30.89 -11.03 -11.24
N CYS A 511 -29.88 -11.34 -10.43
CA CYS A 511 -29.95 -11.23 -8.97
C CYS A 511 -30.26 -9.79 -8.52
N TYR A 512 -29.57 -8.76 -9.05
CA TYR A 512 -29.92 -7.36 -8.75
C TYR A 512 -31.35 -7.01 -9.19
N THR A 513 -31.79 -7.56 -10.33
CA THR A 513 -33.14 -7.32 -10.88
C THR A 513 -34.24 -7.93 -10.01
N ARG A 514 -34.02 -9.14 -9.49
CA ARG A 514 -34.98 -9.85 -8.62
C ARG A 514 -34.92 -9.41 -7.16
N GLY A 515 -33.76 -8.92 -6.73
CA GLY A 515 -33.44 -8.65 -5.34
C GLY A 515 -32.35 -9.58 -4.80
N THR A 516 -31.35 -9.00 -4.17
CA THR A 516 -30.24 -9.70 -3.50
C THR A 516 -30.57 -9.99 -2.04
N SER A 517 -29.79 -10.86 -1.40
CA SER A 517 -29.98 -11.23 0.01
C SER A 517 -29.72 -10.09 1.01
N ASN A 518 -29.02 -9.02 0.61
CA ASN A 518 -28.64 -7.87 1.44
C ASN A 518 -29.48 -6.60 1.14
N GLY A 519 -30.69 -6.76 0.62
CA GLY A 519 -31.63 -5.64 0.48
C GLY A 519 -31.32 -4.70 -0.69
N ILE A 520 -30.74 -5.22 -1.78
CA ILE A 520 -30.54 -4.46 -3.02
C ILE A 520 -31.48 -5.02 -4.08
N TYR A 521 -32.28 -4.16 -4.69
CA TYR A 521 -33.26 -4.60 -5.68
C TYR A 521 -33.56 -3.49 -6.68
N LEU A 522 -33.98 -3.89 -7.87
CA LEU A 522 -34.42 -2.98 -8.91
C LEU A 522 -35.82 -2.44 -8.61
N ASP A 523 -35.98 -1.12 -8.70
CA ASP A 523 -37.28 -0.50 -8.78
C ASP A 523 -37.83 -0.68 -10.23
N PRO A 524 -38.94 -1.39 -10.41
CA PRO A 524 -39.47 -1.69 -11.73
C PRO A 524 -40.07 -0.48 -12.43
N ASP A 525 -40.39 0.61 -11.72
CA ASP A 525 -41.02 1.80 -12.30
C ASP A 525 -39.98 2.68 -13.00
N ASP A 526 -38.78 2.78 -12.42
CA ASP A 526 -37.74 3.70 -12.90
C ASP A 526 -36.46 3.00 -13.39
N GLY A 527 -36.28 1.70 -13.12
CA GLY A 527 -35.10 0.94 -13.51
C GLY A 527 -33.82 1.27 -12.72
N LEU A 528 -33.95 1.92 -11.57
CA LEU A 528 -32.86 2.24 -10.65
C LEU A 528 -32.78 1.21 -9.51
N LEU A 529 -31.59 0.99 -8.97
CA LEU A 529 -31.38 0.14 -7.80
C LEU A 529 -31.67 0.89 -6.51
N ILE A 530 -32.50 0.28 -5.67
CA ILE A 530 -32.65 0.60 -4.26
C ILE A 530 -31.66 -0.26 -3.48
N ALA A 531 -30.85 0.38 -2.63
CA ALA A 531 -30.00 -0.26 -1.64
C ALA A 531 -30.50 0.16 -0.25
N SER A 532 -31.22 -0.74 0.43
CA SER A 532 -31.79 -0.45 1.74
C SER A 532 -31.88 -1.71 2.59
N GLN A 533 -31.14 -1.71 3.70
CA GLN A 533 -31.24 -2.74 4.73
C GLN A 533 -31.14 -2.07 6.10
N PRO A 534 -32.12 -2.28 7.01
CA PRO A 534 -32.07 -1.69 8.34
C PRO A 534 -30.78 -2.01 9.09
N GLY A 535 -30.16 -0.98 9.68
CA GLY A 535 -28.94 -1.12 10.50
C GLY A 535 -27.65 -1.45 9.73
N LYS A 536 -27.66 -1.45 8.39
CA LYS A 536 -26.47 -1.71 7.57
C LYS A 536 -26.07 -0.47 6.77
N ALA A 537 -24.76 -0.29 6.57
CA ALA A 537 -24.19 0.77 5.76
C ALA A 537 -23.63 0.17 4.46
N LEU A 538 -24.47 0.10 3.42
CA LEU A 538 -24.22 -0.73 2.22
C LEU A 538 -23.26 -0.09 1.18
N THR A 539 -22.97 1.21 1.29
CA THR A 539 -22.14 1.95 0.30
C THR A 539 -20.69 2.06 0.74
N TRP A 540 -19.81 2.69 -0.05
CA TRP A 540 -18.42 2.93 0.39
C TRP A 540 -18.30 3.88 1.59
N MET A 541 -19.31 4.71 1.84
CA MET A 541 -19.42 5.55 3.04
C MET A 541 -20.05 4.73 4.18
N ASN A 542 -19.33 3.73 4.69
CA ASN A 542 -19.85 2.66 5.56
C ASN A 542 -19.46 2.76 7.04
N ALA A 543 -19.11 3.94 7.53
CA ALA A 543 -18.81 4.11 8.96
C ALA A 543 -20.05 3.85 9.83
N LEU A 544 -19.85 3.05 10.89
CA LEU A 544 -20.85 2.74 11.92
C LEU A 544 -20.36 3.22 13.27
N VAL A 545 -21.26 3.70 14.11
CA VAL A 545 -21.03 3.86 15.55
C VAL A 545 -22.21 3.30 16.31
N ASP A 546 -21.95 2.43 17.28
CA ASP A 546 -22.98 1.70 18.04
C ASP A 546 -23.97 0.94 17.12
N GLY A 547 -23.50 0.44 15.98
CA GLY A 547 -24.33 -0.23 14.98
C GLY A 547 -25.20 0.70 14.12
N ILE A 548 -25.05 2.02 14.26
CA ILE A 548 -25.82 3.03 13.53
C ILE A 548 -24.93 3.63 12.41
N PRO A 549 -25.40 3.66 11.15
CA PRO A 549 -24.70 4.35 10.07
C PRO A 549 -24.52 5.84 10.36
N VAL A 550 -23.27 6.31 10.31
CA VAL A 550 -22.93 7.74 10.45
C VAL A 550 -23.42 8.53 9.24
N THR A 551 -23.29 7.93 8.06
CA THR A 551 -23.76 8.45 6.77
C THR A 551 -24.84 7.51 6.24
N PRO A 552 -26.10 7.65 6.69
CA PRO A 552 -27.19 6.80 6.23
C PRO A 552 -27.49 7.09 4.76
N ARG A 553 -27.31 6.09 3.90
CA ARG A 553 -27.52 6.20 2.45
C ARG A 553 -28.47 5.12 1.93
N ALA A 554 -29.49 4.80 2.73
CA ALA A 554 -30.57 3.91 2.33
C ALA A 554 -31.48 4.62 1.32
N GLY A 555 -31.92 3.90 0.28
CA GLY A 555 -32.68 4.48 -0.84
C GLY A 555 -31.96 4.18 -2.15
N LYS A 556 -31.83 5.16 -3.03
CA LYS A 556 -31.12 5.03 -4.32
C LYS A 556 -29.87 5.93 -4.31
N PRO A 557 -28.71 5.44 -3.87
CA PRO A 557 -27.46 6.20 -3.93
C PRO A 557 -27.02 6.48 -5.36
N VAL A 558 -26.49 7.68 -5.59
CA VAL A 558 -26.14 8.18 -6.93
C VAL A 558 -25.05 7.35 -7.61
N GLU A 559 -24.00 6.95 -6.89
CA GLU A 559 -22.88 6.19 -7.46
C GLU A 559 -23.22 4.72 -7.71
N ILE A 560 -24.07 4.12 -6.86
CA ILE A 560 -24.58 2.76 -7.08
C ILE A 560 -25.36 2.70 -8.40
N ASN A 561 -26.19 3.72 -8.65
CA ASN A 561 -26.99 3.78 -9.87
C ASN A 561 -26.16 4.16 -11.11
N ALA A 562 -25.11 4.96 -10.96
CA ALA A 562 -24.16 5.20 -12.05
C ALA A 562 -23.38 3.93 -12.41
N LEU A 563 -22.90 3.18 -11.40
CA LEU A 563 -22.25 1.88 -11.57
C LEU A 563 -23.19 0.83 -12.18
N TRP A 564 -24.46 0.82 -11.77
CA TRP A 564 -25.50 -0.05 -12.32
C TRP A 564 -25.73 0.20 -13.81
N TYR A 565 -25.93 1.46 -14.19
CA TYR A 565 -26.05 1.83 -15.60
C TYR A 565 -24.80 1.45 -16.40
N HIS A 566 -23.61 1.64 -15.82
CA HIS A 566 -22.36 1.25 -16.43
C HIS A 566 -22.29 -0.27 -16.67
N ALA A 567 -22.64 -1.09 -15.66
CA ALA A 567 -22.68 -2.55 -15.77
C ALA A 567 -23.69 -3.03 -16.83
N LEU A 568 -24.89 -2.44 -16.87
CA LEU A 568 -25.88 -2.73 -17.92
C LEU A 568 -25.37 -2.39 -19.33
N SER A 569 -24.67 -1.26 -19.47
CA SER A 569 -24.06 -0.84 -20.73
C SER A 569 -22.97 -1.80 -21.19
N LEU A 570 -22.12 -2.25 -20.26
CA LEU A 570 -21.08 -3.25 -20.52
C LEU A 570 -21.69 -4.59 -20.95
N MET A 571 -22.68 -5.08 -20.22
CA MET A 571 -23.37 -6.33 -20.59
C MET A 571 -24.04 -6.24 -21.94
N HIS A 572 -24.60 -5.09 -22.30
CA HIS A 572 -25.13 -4.87 -23.65
C HIS A 572 -24.03 -4.97 -24.72
N GLU A 573 -22.90 -4.27 -24.57
CA GLU A 573 -21.76 -4.34 -25.49
C GLU A 573 -21.19 -5.76 -25.59
N TRP A 574 -20.92 -6.41 -24.45
CA TRP A 574 -20.36 -7.74 -24.37
C TRP A 574 -21.29 -8.79 -25.00
N SER A 575 -22.60 -8.65 -24.84
CA SER A 575 -23.59 -9.54 -25.46
C SER A 575 -23.54 -9.48 -26.99
N GLN A 576 -23.39 -8.29 -27.57
CA GLN A 576 -23.28 -8.11 -29.02
C GLN A 576 -21.98 -8.74 -29.54
N ARG A 577 -20.89 -8.55 -28.80
CA ARG A 577 -19.58 -9.09 -29.17
C ARG A 577 -19.58 -10.61 -29.17
N ILE A 578 -20.02 -11.25 -28.09
CA ILE A 578 -20.07 -12.72 -28.01
C ILE A 578 -21.12 -13.29 -28.99
N GLY A 579 -22.22 -12.58 -29.22
CA GLY A 579 -23.25 -12.96 -30.20
C GLY A 579 -22.73 -13.04 -31.63
N GLN A 580 -21.79 -12.19 -32.02
CA GLN A 580 -21.12 -12.24 -33.33
C GLN A 580 -20.24 -13.49 -33.51
N HIS A 581 -19.81 -14.13 -32.43
CA HIS A 581 -18.98 -15.34 -32.44
C HIS A 581 -19.79 -16.65 -32.27
N GLY A 582 -21.12 -16.59 -32.27
CA GLY A 582 -22.00 -17.77 -32.37
C GLY A 582 -22.18 -18.62 -31.11
N GLN A 583 -21.74 -18.17 -29.94
CA GLN A 583 -21.69 -18.99 -28.72
C GLN A 583 -22.79 -18.73 -27.66
N LEU A 584 -23.80 -17.90 -27.93
CA LEU A 584 -24.80 -17.56 -26.90
C LEU A 584 -26.09 -18.38 -26.96
N ARG A 585 -26.44 -19.00 -25.83
CA ARG A 585 -27.83 -19.37 -25.46
C ARG A 585 -28.63 -18.19 -24.87
N HIS A 586 -27.96 -17.11 -24.47
CA HIS A 586 -28.56 -15.93 -23.85
C HIS A 586 -28.77 -14.82 -24.89
N ASN A 587 -30.01 -14.39 -25.05
CA ASN A 587 -30.37 -13.36 -26.04
C ASN A 587 -29.78 -12.00 -25.64
N ALA A 588 -28.83 -11.48 -26.44
CA ALA A 588 -28.34 -10.09 -26.40
C ALA A 588 -29.47 -9.03 -26.39
N PHE A 589 -30.68 -9.47 -26.74
CA PHE A 589 -31.93 -8.71 -26.75
C PHE A 589 -32.43 -8.31 -25.35
N PHE A 590 -32.07 -8.97 -24.24
CA PHE A 590 -32.63 -8.68 -22.90
C PHE A 590 -32.41 -7.23 -22.45
N TYR A 591 -31.19 -6.69 -22.58
CA TYR A 591 -30.82 -5.38 -22.02
C TYR A 591 -31.39 -4.19 -22.81
N LYS A 592 -31.51 -4.30 -24.14
CA LYS A 592 -31.99 -3.22 -25.02
C LYS A 592 -33.47 -3.36 -25.40
N HIS A 593 -33.99 -4.57 -25.65
CA HIS A 593 -35.44 -4.75 -25.86
C HIS A 593 -36.25 -4.74 -24.56
N GLY A 594 -35.62 -5.00 -23.40
CA GLY A 594 -36.26 -4.90 -22.10
C GLY A 594 -36.54 -3.47 -21.61
N ARG A 595 -36.23 -2.42 -22.41
CA ARG A 595 -36.32 -0.99 -22.05
C ARG A 595 -35.54 -0.57 -20.79
N LEU A 596 -34.83 -1.49 -20.12
CA LEU A 596 -34.21 -1.24 -18.82
C LEU A 596 -33.07 -0.23 -18.91
N LEU A 597 -32.16 -0.36 -19.89
CA LEU A 597 -31.04 0.56 -20.05
C LEU A 597 -31.51 2.00 -20.35
N GLU A 598 -32.45 2.14 -21.28
CA GLU A 598 -33.03 3.43 -21.67
C GLU A 598 -33.80 4.07 -20.51
N ARG A 599 -34.61 3.26 -19.81
CA ARG A 599 -35.38 3.71 -18.64
C ARG A 599 -34.46 4.11 -17.49
N CYS A 600 -33.48 3.28 -17.13
CA CYS A 600 -32.49 3.59 -16.09
C CYS A 600 -31.80 4.94 -16.38
N ARG A 601 -31.38 5.18 -17.63
CA ARG A 601 -30.77 6.46 -18.02
C ARG A 601 -31.72 7.65 -17.86
N ALA A 602 -32.92 7.55 -18.43
CA ALA A 602 -33.91 8.62 -18.41
C ALA A 602 -34.34 8.95 -16.97
N SER A 603 -34.60 7.92 -16.17
CA SER A 603 -34.94 8.05 -14.76
C SER A 603 -33.79 8.63 -13.94
N PHE A 604 -32.53 8.22 -14.20
CA PHE A 604 -31.39 8.77 -13.48
C PHE A 604 -31.33 10.29 -13.67
N GLU A 605 -31.41 10.76 -14.91
CA GLU A 605 -31.40 12.19 -15.23
C GLU A 605 -32.57 12.93 -14.58
N GLN A 606 -33.79 12.39 -14.71
CA GLN A 606 -34.99 13.02 -14.17
C GLN A 606 -35.00 13.07 -12.62
N ARG A 607 -34.54 12.00 -11.97
CA ARG A 607 -34.72 11.81 -10.52
C ARG A 607 -33.57 12.38 -9.70
N PHE A 608 -32.32 12.25 -10.16
CA PHE A 608 -31.16 12.73 -9.40
C PHE A 608 -30.89 14.22 -9.61
N TRP A 609 -31.36 14.85 -10.69
CA TRP A 609 -31.09 16.26 -10.94
C TRP A 609 -31.80 17.19 -9.93
N HIS A 610 -31.03 17.85 -9.07
CA HIS A 610 -31.51 18.85 -8.14
C HIS A 610 -31.52 20.23 -8.83
N THR A 611 -32.66 20.57 -9.44
CA THR A 611 -32.79 21.78 -10.29
C THR A 611 -32.42 23.08 -9.58
N ASN A 612 -32.80 23.25 -8.31
CA ASN A 612 -32.54 24.48 -7.55
C ASN A 612 -31.05 24.65 -7.23
N GLY A 613 -30.32 23.55 -7.04
CA GLY A 613 -28.89 23.56 -6.74
C GLY A 613 -28.00 23.49 -7.97
N GLY A 614 -28.48 22.91 -9.08
CA GLY A 614 -27.66 22.69 -10.27
C GLY A 614 -26.64 21.54 -10.13
N TYR A 615 -26.93 20.55 -9.30
CA TYR A 615 -26.11 19.36 -9.03
C TYR A 615 -26.99 18.13 -8.78
N LEU A 616 -26.42 16.97 -8.45
CA LEU A 616 -27.19 15.75 -8.17
C LEU A 616 -27.51 15.56 -6.68
N TYR A 617 -28.73 15.10 -6.37
CA TYR A 617 -29.01 14.51 -5.07
C TYR A 617 -28.02 13.36 -4.79
N ASP A 618 -27.53 13.23 -3.55
CA ASP A 618 -26.63 12.13 -3.19
C ASP A 618 -27.37 10.80 -3.08
N VAL A 619 -28.62 10.85 -2.59
CA VAL A 619 -29.55 9.73 -2.47
C VAL A 619 -30.94 10.21 -2.83
N VAL A 620 -31.68 9.43 -3.62
CA VAL A 620 -33.12 9.66 -3.85
C VAL A 620 -33.96 8.57 -3.20
N ASP A 621 -35.21 8.88 -2.85
CA ASP A 621 -36.11 7.98 -2.11
C ASP A 621 -35.53 7.44 -0.80
N GLY A 622 -34.75 8.28 -0.10
CA GLY A 622 -34.29 7.95 1.23
C GLY A 622 -35.42 8.00 2.27
N PRO A 623 -35.19 7.51 3.50
CA PRO A 623 -36.20 7.52 4.56
C PRO A 623 -36.78 8.91 4.88
N SER A 624 -36.04 9.97 4.61
CA SER A 624 -36.46 11.38 4.80
C SER A 624 -36.71 12.13 3.48
N GLY A 625 -36.85 11.41 2.37
CA GLY A 625 -36.94 11.98 1.02
C GLY A 625 -35.58 12.03 0.30
N ASN A 626 -35.45 12.96 -0.64
CA ASN A 626 -34.22 13.11 -1.44
C ASN A 626 -33.17 13.90 -0.65
N ASP A 627 -31.94 13.38 -0.61
CA ASP A 627 -30.80 13.99 0.07
C ASP A 627 -30.06 14.96 -0.87
N ALA A 628 -30.16 16.25 -0.58
CA ALA A 628 -29.51 17.33 -1.34
C ALA A 628 -28.09 17.67 -0.85
N SER A 629 -27.51 16.88 0.05
CA SER A 629 -26.13 17.07 0.53
C SER A 629 -25.14 17.08 -0.63
N ILE A 630 -24.29 18.10 -0.70
CA ILE A 630 -23.25 18.19 -1.74
C ILE A 630 -22.12 17.22 -1.37
N ARG A 631 -22.04 16.12 -2.12
CA ARG A 631 -21.06 15.05 -1.96
C ARG A 631 -20.33 14.74 -3.27
N PRO A 632 -19.13 14.13 -3.23
CA PRO A 632 -18.35 13.84 -4.42
C PRO A 632 -18.93 12.69 -5.26
N ASN A 633 -19.87 11.90 -4.72
CA ASN A 633 -20.43 10.72 -5.38
C ASN A 633 -21.09 11.03 -6.74
N GLN A 634 -21.57 12.26 -6.94
CA GLN A 634 -22.12 12.71 -8.22
C GLN A 634 -21.13 12.62 -9.40
N LEU A 635 -19.82 12.67 -9.16
CA LEU A 635 -18.81 12.54 -10.21
C LEU A 635 -18.82 11.15 -10.87
N PHE A 636 -19.30 10.11 -10.19
CA PHE A 636 -19.43 8.77 -10.76
C PHE A 636 -20.44 8.71 -11.91
N ALA A 637 -21.34 9.70 -12.04
CA ALA A 637 -22.21 9.81 -13.20
C ALA A 637 -21.43 10.02 -14.53
N PHE A 638 -20.17 10.47 -14.45
CA PHE A 638 -19.30 10.78 -15.58
C PHE A 638 -17.98 10.01 -15.61
N ALA A 639 -17.53 9.48 -14.48
CA ALA A 639 -16.19 8.90 -14.34
C ALA A 639 -15.99 7.57 -15.11
N PHE A 640 -17.06 6.90 -15.52
CA PHE A 640 -16.99 5.60 -16.21
C PHE A 640 -16.99 5.74 -17.73
N ARG A 641 -16.55 4.68 -18.43
CA ARG A 641 -16.56 4.61 -19.90
C ARG A 641 -17.97 4.87 -20.50
N TYR A 642 -19.01 4.44 -19.79
CA TYR A 642 -20.40 4.72 -20.14
C TYR A 642 -21.03 5.67 -19.11
N PRO A 643 -20.93 7.00 -19.31
CA PRO A 643 -21.57 7.96 -18.44
C PRO A 643 -23.09 7.86 -18.54
N VAL A 644 -23.78 7.96 -17.40
CA VAL A 644 -25.24 7.87 -17.35
C VAL A 644 -25.89 9.20 -17.78
N LEU A 645 -25.30 10.32 -17.37
CA LEU A 645 -25.82 11.65 -17.67
C LEU A 645 -25.34 12.21 -19.00
N ASN A 646 -26.13 13.15 -19.53
CA ASN A 646 -25.77 13.92 -20.71
C ASN A 646 -24.60 14.90 -20.43
N PRO A 647 -23.70 15.14 -21.40
CA PRO A 647 -22.63 16.14 -21.29
C PRO A 647 -23.06 17.55 -20.85
N SER A 648 -24.30 17.97 -21.11
CA SER A 648 -24.83 19.28 -20.71
C SER A 648 -24.78 19.56 -19.20
N PHE A 649 -24.78 18.52 -18.36
CA PHE A 649 -24.71 18.65 -16.90
C PHE A 649 -23.27 18.74 -16.37
N HIS A 650 -22.26 18.38 -17.17
CA HIS A 650 -20.87 18.21 -16.72
C HIS A 650 -20.31 19.46 -16.04
N GLN A 651 -20.40 20.61 -16.71
CA GLN A 651 -19.76 21.85 -16.25
C GLN A 651 -20.31 22.27 -14.88
N ARG A 652 -21.64 22.24 -14.70
CA ARG A 652 -22.25 22.64 -13.43
C ARG A 652 -21.86 21.73 -12.27
N ILE A 653 -21.88 20.41 -12.49
CA ILE A 653 -21.48 19.45 -11.47
C ILE A 653 -20.00 19.63 -11.12
N LEU A 654 -19.15 19.82 -12.13
CA LEU A 654 -17.72 20.08 -11.91
C LEU A 654 -17.53 21.36 -11.09
N ASP A 655 -18.19 22.47 -11.46
CA ASP A 655 -18.09 23.75 -10.76
C ASP A 655 -18.51 23.62 -9.28
N VAL A 656 -19.64 22.98 -9.00
CA VAL A 656 -20.12 22.74 -7.62
C VAL A 656 -19.14 21.88 -6.83
N VAL A 657 -18.61 20.81 -7.41
CA VAL A 657 -17.63 19.95 -6.73
C VAL A 657 -16.31 20.70 -6.51
N THR A 658 -15.85 21.47 -7.48
CA THR A 658 -14.64 22.29 -7.36
C THR A 658 -14.77 23.31 -6.25
N GLU A 659 -15.90 24.04 -6.20
CA GLU A 659 -16.14 25.09 -5.21
C GLU A 659 -16.28 24.52 -3.79
N HIS A 660 -17.04 23.45 -3.63
CA HIS A 660 -17.41 22.96 -2.29
C HIS A 660 -16.47 21.91 -1.74
N LEU A 661 -15.84 21.08 -2.58
CA LEU A 661 -15.22 19.83 -2.15
C LEU A 661 -13.73 19.74 -2.45
N LEU A 662 -13.21 20.43 -3.47
CA LEU A 662 -11.81 20.31 -3.85
C LEU A 662 -10.86 20.85 -2.77
N THR A 663 -9.79 20.10 -2.52
CA THR A 663 -8.67 20.44 -1.62
C THR A 663 -7.35 20.12 -2.32
N PRO A 664 -6.19 20.49 -1.73
CA PRO A 664 -4.88 20.15 -2.30
C PRO A 664 -4.60 18.64 -2.42
N TYR A 665 -5.24 17.78 -1.63
CA TYR A 665 -4.98 16.34 -1.60
C TYR A 665 -6.16 15.49 -2.05
N GLY A 666 -7.26 16.07 -2.53
CA GLY A 666 -8.44 15.28 -2.91
C GLY A 666 -9.75 16.01 -2.69
N LEU A 667 -10.84 15.26 -2.60
CA LEU A 667 -12.17 15.83 -2.38
C LEU A 667 -12.66 15.57 -0.96
N ARG A 668 -13.26 16.60 -0.35
CA ARG A 668 -14.07 16.47 0.86
C ARG A 668 -15.26 15.54 0.59
N THR A 669 -15.63 14.77 1.60
CA THR A 669 -16.79 13.84 1.55
C THR A 669 -18.13 14.53 1.74
N LEU A 670 -18.14 15.76 2.27
CA LEU A 670 -19.31 16.60 2.50
C LEU A 670 -18.91 18.09 2.39
N SER A 671 -19.80 18.94 1.91
CA SER A 671 -19.55 20.38 1.83
C SER A 671 -19.39 21.02 3.21
N PRO A 672 -18.44 21.98 3.38
CA PRO A 672 -18.31 22.76 4.61
C PRO A 672 -19.53 23.60 5.01
N HIS A 673 -20.47 23.81 4.08
CA HIS A 673 -21.72 24.54 4.35
C HIS A 673 -22.82 23.66 4.97
N ASP A 674 -22.60 22.35 5.02
CA ASP A 674 -23.54 21.41 5.64
C ASP A 674 -23.40 21.39 7.17
N GLN A 675 -24.51 21.31 7.89
CA GLN A 675 -24.50 21.29 9.37
C GLN A 675 -23.82 20.03 9.94
N ALA A 676 -23.80 18.92 9.21
CA ALA A 676 -23.14 17.69 9.61
C ALA A 676 -21.62 17.70 9.36
N TYR A 677 -21.08 18.75 8.72
CA TYR A 677 -19.67 18.85 8.38
C TYR A 677 -18.75 18.81 9.61
N ARG A 678 -17.70 18.00 9.51
CA ARG A 678 -16.63 17.81 10.48
C ARG A 678 -15.30 17.96 9.76
N SER A 679 -14.55 19.01 10.11
CA SER A 679 -13.32 19.39 9.41
C SER A 679 -12.09 18.60 9.81
N ARG A 680 -12.08 17.98 10.98
CA ARG A 680 -10.92 17.28 11.57
C ARG A 680 -11.20 15.80 11.73
N LEU A 681 -10.20 14.99 11.39
CA LEU A 681 -10.18 13.58 11.69
C LEU A 681 -9.78 13.39 13.16
N GLU A 682 -10.68 12.81 13.92
CA GLU A 682 -10.43 12.48 15.32
C GLU A 682 -9.68 11.15 15.45
N GLN A 683 -9.08 10.91 16.62
CA GLN A 683 -8.15 9.80 16.84
C GLN A 683 -8.80 8.58 17.49
N THR A 684 -9.84 8.77 18.30
CA THR A 684 -10.56 7.64 18.89
C THR A 684 -11.35 6.91 17.79
N PRO A 685 -11.52 5.58 17.84
CA PRO A 685 -12.22 4.83 16.79
C PRO A 685 -13.62 5.37 16.46
N ASP A 686 -14.41 5.70 17.50
CA ASP A 686 -15.78 6.18 17.32
C ASP A 686 -15.83 7.59 16.73
N GLU A 687 -15.03 8.52 17.24
CA GLU A 687 -14.99 9.88 16.69
C GLU A 687 -14.39 9.88 15.28
N HIS A 688 -13.43 8.98 15.02
CA HIS A 688 -12.89 8.76 13.68
C HIS A 688 -13.99 8.30 12.73
N ALA A 689 -14.78 7.30 13.11
CA ALA A 689 -15.94 6.83 12.32
C ALA A 689 -16.96 7.97 12.08
N ARG A 690 -17.23 8.82 13.07
CA ARG A 690 -18.14 9.98 12.94
C ARG A 690 -17.65 11.05 11.95
N THR A 691 -16.34 11.16 11.73
CA THR A 691 -15.73 12.18 10.88
C THR A 691 -15.31 11.64 9.50
N LEU A 692 -15.13 10.31 9.38
CA LEU A 692 -14.57 9.63 8.21
C LEU A 692 -15.26 9.94 6.89
N HIS A 693 -16.58 10.13 6.88
CA HIS A 693 -17.36 10.47 5.67
C HIS A 693 -18.21 11.74 5.84
N GLN A 694 -17.86 12.59 6.81
CA GLN A 694 -18.61 13.82 7.11
C GLN A 694 -17.75 15.08 6.92
N GLY A 695 -16.80 15.07 5.99
CA GLY A 695 -15.99 16.25 5.67
C GLY A 695 -14.51 16.00 5.46
N SER A 696 -14.03 14.79 5.80
CA SER A 696 -12.67 14.34 5.49
C SER A 696 -12.40 14.35 3.98
N THR A 697 -11.13 14.49 3.62
CA THR A 697 -10.63 14.54 2.25
C THR A 697 -10.08 13.20 1.83
N TRP A 698 -10.46 12.68 0.66
CA TRP A 698 -9.97 11.40 0.12
C TRP A 698 -9.21 11.56 -1.20
N ILE A 699 -7.99 11.01 -1.28
CA ILE A 699 -7.13 11.10 -2.49
C ILE A 699 -7.76 10.39 -3.68
N TRP A 700 -8.35 9.21 -3.49
CA TRP A 700 -8.78 8.38 -4.63
C TRP A 700 -9.89 9.05 -5.47
N LEU A 701 -10.58 10.03 -4.90
CA LEU A 701 -11.58 10.85 -5.58
C LEU A 701 -10.98 11.89 -6.54
N LEU A 702 -9.66 12.07 -6.57
CA LEU A 702 -8.98 12.87 -7.59
C LEU A 702 -9.17 12.28 -8.98
N GLU A 703 -9.21 10.96 -9.12
CA GLU A 703 -9.42 10.32 -10.42
C GLU A 703 -10.77 10.68 -11.05
N PRO A 704 -11.94 10.44 -10.42
CA PRO A 704 -13.21 10.82 -11.04
C PRO A 704 -13.30 12.32 -11.29
N TYR A 705 -12.66 13.15 -10.46
CA TYR A 705 -12.60 14.59 -10.66
C TYR A 705 -11.78 14.98 -11.90
N ILE A 706 -10.53 14.51 -12.01
CA ILE A 706 -9.64 14.78 -13.15
C ILE A 706 -10.24 14.18 -14.44
N THR A 707 -10.85 13.01 -14.36
CA THR A 707 -11.59 12.41 -15.49
C THR A 707 -12.71 13.31 -15.96
N THR A 708 -13.51 13.87 -15.04
CA THR A 708 -14.59 14.80 -15.38
C THR A 708 -14.05 16.11 -15.97
N LEU A 709 -12.99 16.67 -15.38
CA LEU A 709 -12.31 17.87 -15.88
C LEU A 709 -11.83 17.71 -17.33
N LEU A 710 -11.17 16.59 -17.63
CA LEU A 710 -10.59 16.33 -18.95
C LEU A 710 -11.64 15.96 -20.01
N THR A 711 -12.79 15.42 -19.61
CA THR A 711 -13.87 15.01 -20.53
C THR A 711 -14.90 16.11 -20.81
N THR A 712 -15.13 17.04 -19.88
CA THR A 712 -16.09 18.16 -20.00
C THR A 712 -15.87 18.97 -21.29
N HIS A 713 -14.63 19.21 -21.67
CA HIS A 713 -14.32 20.03 -22.86
C HIS A 713 -14.32 19.27 -24.18
N ARG A 714 -14.15 17.93 -24.20
CA ARG A 714 -14.29 17.15 -25.45
C ARG A 714 -15.71 17.24 -26.02
N ASN A 715 -16.71 17.46 -25.17
CA ASN A 715 -18.13 17.47 -25.57
C ASN A 715 -18.70 18.89 -25.83
N SER A 716 -18.13 19.94 -25.20
CA SER A 716 -18.58 21.34 -25.37
C SER A 716 -18.33 21.94 -26.77
N VAL A 717 -17.47 21.31 -27.58
CA VAL A 717 -17.01 21.85 -28.89
C VAL A 717 -17.61 21.09 -30.09
N SER A 718 -18.62 20.27 -29.87
CA SER A 718 -19.30 19.54 -30.97
C SER A 718 -20.22 20.42 -31.85
N HIS A 719 -20.31 21.72 -31.59
CA HIS A 719 -21.15 22.66 -32.36
C HIS A 719 -20.40 23.83 -33.03
N ASN A 720 -19.07 23.93 -32.90
CA ASN A 720 -18.25 24.82 -33.74
C ASN A 720 -16.90 24.14 -34.02
N SER A 721 -16.36 24.37 -35.21
CA SER A 721 -15.27 23.66 -35.91
C SER A 721 -13.87 23.71 -35.26
N SER A 722 -13.76 23.43 -33.96
CA SER A 722 -12.51 23.54 -33.19
C SER A 722 -12.27 22.28 -32.34
N GLN A 723 -12.28 21.09 -32.94
CA GLN A 723 -11.97 19.82 -32.26
C GLN A 723 -10.59 19.78 -31.55
N ASN A 724 -9.72 20.78 -31.77
CA ASN A 724 -8.37 20.86 -31.24
C ASN A 724 -8.00 22.32 -30.96
N ASP A 725 -8.57 22.97 -29.93
CA ASP A 725 -7.91 24.15 -29.37
C ASP A 725 -6.73 23.67 -28.50
N PRO A 726 -5.48 23.80 -28.97
CA PRO A 726 -4.33 23.29 -28.25
C PRO A 726 -4.11 24.03 -26.92
N LEU A 727 -4.53 25.30 -26.83
CA LEU A 727 -4.40 26.12 -25.62
C LEU A 727 -5.34 25.63 -24.52
N CYS A 728 -6.58 25.29 -24.87
CA CYS A 728 -7.54 24.70 -23.93
C CYS A 728 -7.07 23.32 -23.43
N GLN A 729 -6.57 22.46 -24.33
CA GLN A 729 -6.01 21.16 -23.95
C GLN A 729 -4.81 21.30 -23.02
N GLU A 730 -3.91 22.24 -23.31
CA GLU A 730 -2.76 22.55 -22.45
C GLU A 730 -3.20 23.10 -21.09
N TYR A 731 -4.17 24.02 -21.05
CA TYR A 731 -4.70 24.57 -19.80
C TYR A 731 -5.28 23.48 -18.88
N LEU A 732 -6.10 22.57 -19.42
CA LEU A 732 -6.67 21.46 -18.65
C LEU A 732 -5.61 20.47 -18.20
N TRP A 733 -4.62 20.20 -19.05
CA TRP A 733 -3.48 19.37 -18.69
C TRP A 733 -2.66 19.98 -17.54
N ARG A 734 -2.38 21.29 -17.59
CA ARG A 734 -1.71 22.03 -16.51
C ARG A 734 -2.51 22.01 -15.21
N LYS A 735 -3.84 22.19 -15.28
CA LYS A 735 -4.72 22.05 -14.11
C LYS A 735 -4.66 20.65 -13.50
N GLY A 736 -4.70 19.61 -14.34
CA GLY A 736 -4.57 18.22 -13.88
C GLY A 736 -3.22 17.96 -13.22
N LEU A 737 -2.12 18.47 -13.79
CA LEU A 737 -0.79 18.38 -13.18
C LEU A 737 -0.74 19.09 -11.81
N GLN A 738 -1.26 20.31 -11.72
CA GLN A 738 -1.31 21.08 -10.47
C GLN A 738 -2.04 20.33 -9.34
N MET A 739 -2.95 19.41 -9.67
CA MET A 739 -3.63 18.56 -8.68
C MET A 739 -2.78 17.39 -8.18
N LEU A 740 -1.76 16.97 -8.94
CA LEU A 740 -0.81 15.92 -8.52
C LEU A 740 0.41 16.48 -7.80
N GLU A 741 0.76 17.76 -8.00
CA GLU A 741 1.97 18.32 -7.39
C GLU A 741 1.99 18.30 -5.85
N PRO A 742 0.89 18.62 -5.13
CA PRO A 742 0.89 18.56 -3.67
C PRO A 742 1.17 17.14 -3.14
N THR A 743 0.77 16.10 -3.86
CA THR A 743 0.92 14.71 -3.39
C THR A 743 2.38 14.23 -3.40
N LYS A 744 3.28 14.94 -4.10
CA LYS A 744 4.73 14.67 -4.10
C LYS A 744 5.32 14.72 -2.69
N GLU A 745 4.90 15.70 -1.88
CA GLU A 745 5.46 15.92 -0.54
C GLU A 745 5.10 14.79 0.42
N LEU A 746 3.96 14.12 0.19
CA LEU A 746 3.46 13.02 1.00
C LEU A 746 4.44 11.85 1.07
N PHE A 747 5.22 11.60 0.02
CA PHE A 747 6.23 10.54 0.01
C PHE A 747 7.40 10.79 0.98
N SER A 748 7.57 12.02 1.47
CA SER A 748 8.63 12.42 2.39
C SER A 748 8.13 12.71 3.82
N GLN A 749 6.85 12.46 4.09
CA GLN A 749 6.17 12.71 5.37
C GLN A 749 5.41 11.46 5.81
N GLY A 750 5.16 11.30 7.12
CA GLY A 750 4.43 10.13 7.62
C GLY A 750 5.15 8.83 7.24
N LEU A 751 4.46 7.93 6.53
CA LEU A 751 5.05 6.70 6.00
C LEU A 751 5.81 6.97 4.69
N LEU A 752 7.14 7.06 4.81
CA LEU A 752 8.05 7.42 3.73
C LEU A 752 7.97 6.46 2.53
N GLY A 753 7.98 7.02 1.33
CA GLY A 753 7.84 6.26 0.08
C GLY A 753 6.42 5.73 -0.18
N MET A 754 5.44 6.14 0.62
CA MET A 754 4.01 5.83 0.48
C MET A 754 3.18 7.12 0.53
N ASN A 755 1.88 7.02 0.27
CA ASN A 755 0.93 8.12 0.42
C ASN A 755 -0.25 7.71 1.32
N ALA A 756 -0.58 8.57 2.28
CA ALA A 756 -1.79 8.45 3.08
C ALA A 756 -3.04 8.58 2.20
N GLY A 757 -4.15 7.94 2.57
CA GLY A 757 -5.38 7.97 1.77
C GLY A 757 -6.35 9.10 2.11
N ILE A 758 -6.31 9.56 3.35
CA ILE A 758 -7.34 10.42 3.95
C ILE A 758 -6.68 11.54 4.75
N PHE A 759 -7.26 12.74 4.63
CA PHE A 759 -6.77 13.97 5.25
C PHE A 759 -7.92 14.73 5.92
N ASP A 760 -7.57 15.63 6.84
CA ASP A 760 -8.51 16.64 7.34
C ASP A 760 -9.19 17.39 6.18
N GLY A 761 -10.46 17.72 6.38
CA GLY A 761 -11.22 18.53 5.44
C GLY A 761 -10.66 19.94 5.31
N ASP A 762 -10.20 20.54 6.40
CA ASP A 762 -9.69 21.90 6.41
C ASP A 762 -8.19 22.01 6.63
N SER A 763 -7.62 23.12 6.15
CA SER A 763 -6.22 23.48 6.34
C SER A 763 -5.78 23.30 7.80
N PRO A 764 -4.61 22.68 8.07
CA PRO A 764 -3.54 22.38 7.12
C PRO A 764 -3.65 20.99 6.46
N HIS A 765 -4.84 20.38 6.38
CA HIS A 765 -5.07 19.09 5.72
C HIS A 765 -4.13 17.99 6.23
N ARG A 766 -4.15 17.73 7.54
CA ARG A 766 -3.26 16.71 8.13
C ARG A 766 -3.70 15.31 7.68
N PRO A 767 -2.76 14.40 7.37
CA PRO A 767 -3.11 13.02 7.10
C PRO A 767 -3.71 12.36 8.34
N SER A 768 -4.62 11.41 8.14
CA SER A 768 -5.13 10.55 9.20
C SER A 768 -3.97 9.89 9.95
N ARG A 769 -4.01 9.91 11.28
CA ARG A 769 -3.01 9.25 12.14
C ARG A 769 -3.30 7.76 12.33
N HIS A 770 -4.50 7.31 11.97
CA HIS A 770 -4.90 5.93 12.09
C HIS A 770 -4.09 5.04 11.14
N SER A 771 -3.64 3.88 11.64
CA SER A 771 -2.77 2.95 10.90
C SER A 771 -3.37 2.49 9.56
N HIS A 772 -4.71 2.32 9.49
CA HIS A 772 -5.45 1.95 8.28
C HIS A 772 -5.21 2.87 7.08
N PHE A 773 -4.86 4.14 7.34
CA PHE A 773 -4.84 5.18 6.31
C PHE A 773 -3.45 5.76 6.04
N GLN A 774 -2.39 5.20 6.64
CA GLN A 774 -1.00 5.61 6.40
C GLN A 774 -0.50 5.25 5.00
N ALA A 775 -1.03 4.17 4.40
CA ALA A 775 -0.77 3.76 3.03
C ALA A 775 -2.05 3.25 2.38
N SER A 776 -2.51 3.95 1.34
CA SER A 776 -3.79 3.65 0.67
C SER A 776 -3.59 3.12 -0.74
N ALA A 777 -4.01 1.87 -0.97
CA ALA A 777 -3.96 1.24 -2.29
C ALA A 777 -4.82 1.99 -3.32
N THR A 778 -6.05 2.38 -2.94
CA THR A 778 -6.96 3.13 -3.81
C THR A 778 -6.43 4.52 -4.13
N GLY A 779 -5.82 5.20 -3.14
CA GLY A 779 -5.16 6.49 -3.34
C GLY A 779 -3.97 6.40 -4.30
N THR A 780 -3.04 5.46 -4.09
CA THR A 780 -1.89 5.26 -5.00
C THR A 780 -2.36 4.87 -6.41
N ALA A 781 -3.38 4.02 -6.51
CA ALA A 781 -3.93 3.60 -7.79
C ALA A 781 -4.57 4.76 -8.57
N ALA A 782 -5.33 5.62 -7.88
CA ALA A 782 -5.93 6.80 -8.48
C ALA A 782 -4.86 7.78 -8.99
N LEU A 783 -3.81 8.03 -8.21
CA LEU A 783 -2.68 8.88 -8.63
C LEU A 783 -1.99 8.31 -9.88
N LEU A 784 -1.76 6.99 -9.94
CA LEU A 784 -1.20 6.35 -11.13
C LEU A 784 -2.11 6.47 -12.36
N ARG A 785 -3.43 6.33 -12.22
CA ARG A 785 -4.37 6.52 -13.33
C ARG A 785 -4.44 7.97 -13.79
N CYS A 786 -4.44 8.93 -12.86
CA CYS A 786 -4.38 10.35 -13.19
C CYS A 786 -3.08 10.67 -13.94
N TYR A 787 -1.96 10.12 -13.47
CA TYR A 787 -0.67 10.25 -14.11
C TYR A 787 -0.68 9.68 -15.54
N GLU A 788 -1.18 8.45 -15.72
CA GLU A 788 -1.33 7.81 -17.03
C GLU A 788 -2.17 8.68 -17.98
N MET A 789 -3.36 9.11 -17.53
CA MET A 789 -4.25 9.98 -18.30
C MET A 789 -3.57 11.26 -18.77
N LEU A 790 -2.85 11.94 -17.87
CA LEU A 790 -2.12 13.18 -18.19
C LEU A 790 -0.91 12.90 -19.11
N SER A 791 -0.26 11.75 -18.99
CA SER A 791 0.85 11.35 -19.86
C SER A 791 0.43 11.08 -21.30
N HIS A 792 -0.84 10.71 -21.51
CA HIS A 792 -1.42 10.44 -22.83
C HIS A 792 -2.05 11.65 -23.51
N ILE A 793 -2.34 12.73 -22.78
CA ILE A 793 -2.78 13.99 -23.38
C ILE A 793 -1.57 14.60 -24.11
N ARG A 794 -1.53 14.35 -25.42
CA ARG A 794 -0.51 14.87 -26.34
C ARG A 794 -0.66 16.39 -26.44
N THR A 795 0.02 17.15 -25.59
CA THR A 795 0.19 18.59 -25.83
C THR A 795 1.04 18.75 -27.09
N ALA A 796 0.63 19.60 -28.03
CA ALA A 796 1.37 19.85 -29.26
C ALA A 796 2.77 20.48 -29.05
N TYR A 797 3.08 20.88 -27.81
CA TYR A 797 4.24 21.70 -27.45
C TYR A 797 4.87 21.28 -26.10
N PRO A 798 5.29 20.02 -25.91
CA PRO A 798 5.89 19.58 -24.64
C PRO A 798 7.18 20.35 -24.29
N GLU A 799 7.85 20.90 -25.30
CA GLU A 799 9.15 21.59 -25.20
C GLU A 799 9.02 23.04 -24.71
N TYR A 800 7.82 23.64 -24.86
CA TYR A 800 7.51 24.99 -24.37
C TYR A 800 7.02 24.99 -22.91
N ALA A 801 6.88 23.80 -22.30
CA ALA A 801 6.53 23.66 -20.88
C ALA A 801 7.65 24.10 -19.92
N LEU A 802 8.88 24.29 -20.43
CA LEU A 802 10.07 24.66 -19.65
C LEU A 802 10.42 26.16 -19.73
N THR A 803 9.60 27.00 -20.38
CA THR A 803 9.99 28.38 -20.74
C THR A 803 9.22 29.52 -20.07
N TYR A 804 8.47 29.28 -18.99
CA TYR A 804 7.85 30.37 -18.21
C TYR A 804 7.96 30.16 -16.71
#